data_AF-A0A7J5YUW1-F1
#
_entry.id   AF-A0A7J5YUW1-F1
#
_cell.length_a   1.000
_cell.length_b   1.000
_cell.length_c   1.000
_cell.angle_alpha   90.00
_cell.angle_beta   90.00
_cell.angle_gamma   90.00
#
_symmetry.space_group_name_H-M   'P 1'
#
loop_
_entity.id
_entity.type
_entity.pdbx_description
1 polymer ?
#
loop_
_entity_poly.entity_id
_entity_poly.type
_entity_poly.pdbx_seq_one_letter_code
_entity_poly.pdbx_strand_id
1 'polypeptide(L)'
;MDMSPAKFYILNQEGLLKAAQDISPDMKISLDEGAQKLTITGLPAEVYKTKSWILERTVGTSKKQLNVPPSKSQSINDVNGFSSQVKETIHVGSFAVVQFIEYKKKQELCSIAKDNAVKVQFDSARPKITLAGAPLHVQKAKFCFQQLTSALSTDNFVVDKPGAKKYFETQGSLFLSTIMTGYSCVVVLCPISQSQQYSASFGQVSSTSLGVYQMQMGQLTLEVSSGDITKEACDVIINSSNKDFSLRSGVSKAILDSAGLTVEQECSRIVSSPSFQSDTFILTSAGLLPSKNIIHIVGQKDPASIKEVVYSVLKYCEDNKFNSVTFPALGTGQGRVRPSDVADAMVDAVVDFVRKKQTRFVHRVKILIFQTDMMSLFHKSMKKREGQEQPSADHLVLENEEFEPAVFQLCADNDMAVKQAKKRIEELIVAEQAQKTITDQYISHLSQEDMDQLKALQRKMTVSIRLERGQEPQIHLEGLTRDVYNTESAIRDIIRKGKRNRKIKALMIKGHVEWQFDFGGIMVPFDDDTNLTLEEAREKKQLGLTITIDNENYHADVMKLNAVSVKGNKQLELLRKELKADDAALPSHWDDMKGDVIKLFPVAAGSQEYTDVETELRNTGLTPNIISIERVQNTILWKSYQLLKKQLDVKNKHNNNNNERKLFHSSGAYYIDLINKRASTAATPEHMGYAKPDTRHHKRMYLAKVLVGDFTTGRPGMINPPIKSSSNTTDLYDSVADNSTNPTIFVIFNDIQAYPEYLITFT
;
A
#
# COMPACT_ATOMS: atom_id res chain seq x y z
N MET A 1 -45.19 -21.65 -19.63
CA MET A 1 -44.03 -21.50 -20.54
C MET A 1 -44.44 -20.49 -21.59
N ASP A 2 -43.58 -19.55 -21.95
CA ASP A 2 -43.93 -18.54 -22.95
C ASP A 2 -44.04 -19.21 -24.34
N MET A 3 -45.17 -19.01 -25.00
CA MET A 3 -45.53 -19.69 -26.24
C MET A 3 -46.49 -18.82 -27.05
N SER A 4 -46.13 -18.45 -28.29
CA SER A 4 -47.02 -17.67 -29.16
C SER A 4 -48.05 -18.59 -29.86
N PRO A 5 -49.23 -18.07 -30.24
CA PRO A 5 -50.25 -18.84 -30.95
C PRO A 5 -49.72 -19.50 -32.24
N ALA A 6 -48.86 -18.79 -32.97
CA ALA A 6 -48.22 -19.32 -34.19
C ALA A 6 -47.27 -20.51 -33.91
N LYS A 7 -46.46 -20.43 -32.86
CA LYS A 7 -45.55 -21.53 -32.47
C LYS A 7 -46.32 -22.73 -31.93
N PHE A 8 -47.35 -22.49 -31.13
CA PHE A 8 -48.22 -23.55 -30.63
C PHE A 8 -48.94 -24.27 -31.78
N TYR A 9 -49.44 -23.54 -32.78
CA TYR A 9 -50.05 -24.12 -33.97
C TYR A 9 -49.09 -25.04 -34.73
N ILE A 10 -47.84 -24.61 -34.95
CA ILE A 10 -46.82 -25.42 -35.62
C ILE A 10 -46.52 -26.69 -34.81
N LEU A 11 -46.31 -26.58 -33.50
CA LEU A 11 -46.06 -27.74 -32.65
C LEU A 11 -47.23 -28.72 -32.64
N ASN A 12 -48.46 -28.23 -32.72
CA ASN A 12 -49.64 -29.08 -32.81
C ASN A 12 -49.70 -29.85 -34.14
N GLN A 13 -49.34 -29.21 -35.26
CA GLN A 13 -49.17 -29.88 -36.56
C GLN A 13 -48.04 -30.91 -36.55
N GLU A 14 -47.00 -30.70 -35.72
CA GLU A 14 -45.91 -31.66 -35.52
C GLU A 14 -46.22 -32.73 -34.45
N GLY A 15 -47.47 -32.81 -34.00
CA GLY A 15 -47.98 -33.91 -33.16
C GLY A 15 -47.87 -33.67 -31.65
N LEU A 16 -47.78 -32.42 -31.18
CA LEU A 16 -47.64 -32.09 -29.76
C LEU A 16 -48.69 -32.76 -28.87
N LEU A 17 -49.97 -32.71 -29.22
CA LEU A 17 -51.03 -33.29 -28.38
C LEU A 17 -50.92 -34.81 -28.29
N LYS A 18 -50.53 -35.46 -29.40
CA LYS A 18 -50.32 -36.91 -29.44
C LYS A 18 -49.09 -37.32 -28.63
N ALA A 19 -47.97 -36.60 -28.78
CA ALA A 19 -46.76 -36.85 -27.99
C ALA A 19 -46.98 -36.63 -26.49
N ALA A 20 -47.84 -35.68 -26.11
CA ALA A 20 -48.23 -35.49 -24.72
C ALA A 20 -49.06 -36.66 -24.17
N GLN A 21 -50.04 -37.14 -24.95
CA GLN A 21 -50.85 -38.31 -24.61
C GLN A 21 -50.03 -39.61 -24.54
N ASP A 22 -49.04 -39.78 -25.43
CA ASP A 22 -48.13 -40.94 -25.42
C ASP A 22 -47.22 -40.94 -24.19
N ILE A 23 -46.89 -39.76 -23.62
CA ILE A 23 -46.14 -39.63 -22.37
C ILE A 23 -47.04 -39.90 -21.17
N SER A 24 -48.27 -39.38 -21.18
CA SER A 24 -49.27 -39.64 -20.13
C SER A 24 -50.68 -39.33 -20.63
N PRO A 25 -51.64 -40.28 -20.53
CA PRO A 25 -53.00 -40.08 -21.02
C PRO A 25 -53.78 -39.03 -20.23
N ASP A 26 -53.36 -38.72 -18.99
CA ASP A 26 -53.99 -37.72 -18.12
C ASP A 26 -53.41 -36.31 -18.28
N MET A 27 -52.42 -36.13 -19.16
CA MET A 27 -51.76 -34.85 -19.37
C MET A 27 -52.63 -33.86 -20.14
N LYS A 28 -52.80 -32.67 -19.58
CA LYS A 28 -53.58 -31.58 -20.18
C LYS A 28 -52.67 -30.45 -20.62
N ILE A 29 -52.89 -29.97 -21.85
CA ILE A 29 -52.15 -28.85 -22.44
C ILE A 29 -53.16 -27.79 -22.87
N SER A 30 -52.98 -26.56 -22.42
CA SER A 30 -53.80 -25.41 -22.83
C SER A 30 -52.93 -24.18 -23.09
N LEU A 31 -53.29 -23.40 -24.11
CA LEU A 31 -52.66 -22.13 -24.45
C LEU A 31 -53.59 -20.98 -24.06
N ASP A 32 -53.08 -20.03 -23.28
CA ASP A 32 -53.67 -18.71 -23.15
C ASP A 32 -53.09 -17.80 -24.26
N GLU A 33 -53.89 -17.53 -25.29
CA GLU A 33 -53.46 -16.74 -26.45
C GLU A 33 -53.23 -15.27 -26.11
N GLY A 34 -53.96 -14.72 -25.13
CA GLY A 34 -53.84 -13.33 -24.70
C GLY A 34 -52.59 -13.09 -23.87
N ALA A 35 -52.27 -14.01 -22.97
CA ALA A 35 -51.05 -13.97 -22.16
C ALA A 35 -49.82 -14.62 -22.83
N GLN A 36 -49.99 -15.22 -24.00
CA GLN A 36 -48.98 -16.03 -24.71
C GLN A 36 -48.30 -17.06 -23.81
N LYS A 37 -49.10 -17.76 -23.00
CA LYS A 37 -48.59 -18.75 -22.03
C LYS A 37 -49.20 -20.11 -22.24
N LEU A 38 -48.33 -21.09 -22.44
CA LEU A 38 -48.68 -22.50 -22.45
C LEU A 38 -48.65 -23.07 -21.04
N THR A 39 -49.76 -23.68 -20.65
CA THR A 39 -49.95 -24.41 -19.39
C THR A 39 -49.99 -25.91 -19.69
N ILE A 40 -49.20 -26.66 -18.94
CA ILE A 40 -49.13 -28.13 -19.02
C ILE A 40 -49.37 -28.65 -17.61
N THR A 41 -50.40 -29.45 -17.43
CA THR A 41 -50.81 -30.03 -16.13
C THR A 41 -50.78 -31.55 -16.19
N GLY A 42 -50.13 -32.14 -15.20
CA GLY A 42 -49.83 -33.57 -15.09
C GLY A 42 -48.82 -33.81 -13.97
N LEU A 43 -48.30 -35.03 -13.82
CA LEU A 43 -47.28 -35.32 -12.82
C LEU A 43 -45.95 -34.60 -13.16
N PRO A 44 -45.20 -34.07 -12.17
CA PRO A 44 -44.04 -33.22 -12.43
C PRO A 44 -42.98 -33.82 -13.38
N ALA A 45 -42.73 -35.13 -13.27
CA ALA A 45 -41.76 -35.83 -14.12
C ALA A 45 -42.22 -35.96 -15.58
N GLU A 46 -43.52 -36.08 -15.82
CA GLU A 46 -44.13 -36.17 -17.15
C GLU A 46 -44.17 -34.80 -17.81
N VAL A 47 -44.57 -33.78 -17.05
CA VAL A 47 -44.54 -32.37 -17.49
C VAL A 47 -43.13 -31.97 -17.91
N TYR A 48 -42.09 -32.43 -17.20
CA TYR A 48 -40.71 -32.18 -17.59
C TYR A 48 -40.36 -32.80 -18.94
N LYS A 49 -40.75 -34.07 -19.18
CA LYS A 49 -40.51 -34.76 -20.47
C LYS A 49 -41.20 -34.05 -21.64
N THR A 50 -42.45 -33.62 -21.45
CA THR A 50 -43.18 -32.87 -22.48
C THR A 50 -42.57 -31.49 -22.74
N LYS A 51 -42.09 -30.80 -21.70
CA LYS A 51 -41.36 -29.53 -21.87
C LYS A 51 -40.05 -29.70 -22.64
N SER A 52 -39.27 -30.75 -22.36
CA SER A 52 -38.06 -31.06 -23.14
C SER A 52 -38.39 -31.34 -24.60
N TRP A 53 -39.43 -32.15 -24.87
CA TRP A 53 -39.87 -32.44 -26.23
C TRP A 53 -40.24 -31.17 -27.02
N ILE A 54 -40.94 -30.24 -26.36
CA ILE A 54 -41.31 -28.93 -26.94
C ILE A 54 -40.06 -28.10 -27.22
N LEU A 55 -39.12 -28.03 -26.27
CA LEU A 55 -37.90 -27.23 -26.40
C LEU A 55 -37.02 -27.74 -27.55
N GLU A 56 -36.81 -29.05 -27.67
CA GLU A 56 -36.03 -29.66 -28.76
C GLU A 56 -36.59 -29.29 -30.14
N ARG A 57 -37.91 -29.35 -30.31
CA ARG A 57 -38.56 -29.03 -31.59
C ARG A 57 -38.63 -27.54 -31.88
N THR A 58 -38.72 -26.72 -30.85
CA THR A 58 -38.72 -25.25 -30.97
C THR A 58 -37.31 -24.72 -31.33
N VAL A 59 -36.26 -25.40 -30.87
CA VAL A 59 -34.86 -25.08 -31.23
C VAL A 59 -34.51 -25.57 -32.65
N GLY A 60 -35.19 -26.61 -33.15
CA GLY A 60 -34.99 -27.15 -34.50
C GLY A 60 -35.79 -26.47 -35.63
N THR A 61 -36.73 -25.56 -35.35
CA THR A 61 -37.63 -25.00 -36.39
C THR A 61 -37.01 -23.78 -37.10
N SER A 62 -36.21 -24.01 -38.13
CA SER A 62 -35.92 -23.01 -39.16
C SER A 62 -36.63 -23.38 -40.47
N LYS A 63 -37.78 -22.70 -40.71
CA LYS A 63 -38.56 -22.57 -41.95
C LYS A 63 -38.88 -23.85 -42.76
N LYS A 64 -40.07 -24.42 -42.55
CA LYS A 64 -40.80 -25.23 -43.57
C LYS A 64 -41.73 -24.33 -44.39
N GLN A 65 -41.86 -24.60 -45.68
CA GLN A 65 -42.84 -23.95 -46.58
C GLN A 65 -44.28 -24.23 -46.10
N LEU A 66 -45.10 -23.17 -46.01
CA LEU A 66 -46.54 -23.26 -45.80
C LEU A 66 -47.23 -23.33 -47.17
N ASN A 67 -47.90 -24.45 -47.46
CA ASN A 67 -48.86 -24.53 -48.56
C ASN A 67 -50.16 -23.82 -48.10
N VAL A 68 -50.43 -22.64 -48.67
CA VAL A 68 -51.65 -21.87 -48.37
C VAL A 68 -52.65 -22.08 -49.52
N PRO A 69 -53.92 -22.43 -49.24
CA PRO A 69 -54.98 -22.51 -50.25
C PRO A 69 -55.24 -21.16 -50.94
N PRO A 70 -55.78 -21.16 -52.17
CA PRO A 70 -55.75 -20.02 -53.11
C PRO A 70 -56.79 -18.92 -52.83
N SER A 71 -56.92 -18.43 -51.59
CA SER A 71 -57.91 -17.38 -51.27
C SER A 71 -57.37 -16.15 -50.54
N LYS A 72 -56.05 -16.00 -50.38
CA LYS A 72 -55.43 -14.78 -49.83
C LYS A 72 -54.13 -14.41 -50.55
N SER A 73 -54.22 -14.18 -51.86
CA SER A 73 -53.12 -13.72 -52.71
C SER A 73 -53.18 -12.21 -52.92
N GLN A 74 -52.87 -11.41 -51.90
CA GLN A 74 -52.50 -10.01 -52.07
C GLN A 74 -51.46 -9.68 -51.00
N SER A 75 -50.32 -9.16 -51.44
CA SER A 75 -49.12 -8.81 -50.66
C SER A 75 -48.02 -9.88 -50.55
N ILE A 76 -47.57 -10.41 -51.70
CA ILE A 76 -46.20 -10.92 -51.86
C ILE A 76 -45.61 -10.28 -53.13
N ASN A 77 -45.12 -9.05 -52.99
CA ASN A 77 -44.13 -8.46 -53.88
C ASN A 77 -43.07 -7.85 -52.98
N ASP A 78 -42.16 -8.70 -52.48
CA ASP A 78 -40.85 -8.33 -51.91
C ASP A 78 -40.08 -9.63 -51.61
N VAL A 79 -39.71 -10.36 -52.65
CA VAL A 79 -38.75 -11.46 -52.57
C VAL A 79 -37.66 -11.20 -53.58
N ASN A 80 -36.70 -10.36 -53.20
CA ASN A 80 -35.32 -10.39 -53.70
C ASN A 80 -34.40 -9.56 -52.78
N GLY A 81 -33.73 -10.25 -51.85
CA GLY A 81 -32.52 -9.75 -51.18
C GLY A 81 -32.51 -9.84 -49.66
N PHE A 82 -31.88 -10.87 -49.07
CA PHE A 82 -31.16 -10.79 -47.78
C PHE A 82 -30.25 -12.03 -47.61
N SER A 83 -29.01 -11.95 -48.11
CA SER A 83 -27.90 -12.80 -47.65
C SER A 83 -27.47 -12.28 -46.27
N SER A 84 -27.94 -12.88 -45.18
CA SER A 84 -27.55 -12.43 -43.83
C SER A 84 -26.14 -12.94 -43.48
N GLN A 85 -25.17 -12.02 -43.41
CA GLN A 85 -23.87 -12.29 -42.80
C GLN A 85 -24.03 -12.30 -41.28
N VAL A 86 -23.42 -13.29 -40.61
CA VAL A 86 -23.39 -13.42 -39.14
C VAL A 86 -22.02 -13.00 -38.63
N LYS A 87 -22.00 -12.36 -37.46
CA LYS A 87 -20.77 -12.02 -36.72
C LYS A 87 -20.72 -12.80 -35.42
N GLU A 88 -19.63 -13.51 -35.18
CA GLU A 88 -19.36 -14.25 -33.95
C GLU A 88 -18.10 -13.72 -33.29
N THR A 89 -18.07 -13.71 -31.95
CA THR A 89 -16.92 -13.26 -31.16
C THR A 89 -16.32 -14.42 -30.38
N ILE A 90 -15.01 -14.59 -30.48
CA ILE A 90 -14.22 -15.51 -29.69
C ILE A 90 -13.51 -14.68 -28.63
N HIS A 91 -13.77 -14.99 -27.36
CA HIS A 91 -13.03 -14.43 -26.24
C HIS A 91 -11.81 -15.31 -26.00
N VAL A 92 -10.62 -14.73 -26.00
CA VAL A 92 -9.37 -15.45 -25.72
C VAL A 92 -8.86 -15.06 -24.33
N GLY A 93 -8.05 -15.93 -23.72
CA GLY A 93 -7.67 -15.79 -22.31
C GLY A 93 -6.79 -14.59 -21.96
N SER A 94 -6.10 -13.98 -22.94
CA SER A 94 -5.22 -12.83 -22.71
C SER A 94 -4.89 -12.05 -24.00
N PHE A 95 -4.31 -10.85 -23.87
CA PHE A 95 -3.82 -10.10 -25.02
C PHE A 95 -2.61 -10.75 -25.69
N ALA A 96 -1.78 -11.43 -24.90
CA ALA A 96 -0.66 -12.19 -25.43
C ALA A 96 -1.14 -13.27 -26.40
N VAL A 97 -2.30 -13.89 -26.16
CA VAL A 97 -2.91 -14.86 -27.10
C VAL A 97 -3.33 -14.19 -28.40
N VAL A 98 -3.98 -13.03 -28.35
CA VAL A 98 -4.36 -12.27 -29.56
C VAL A 98 -3.13 -11.94 -30.39
N GLN A 99 -2.11 -11.35 -29.77
CA GLN A 99 -0.87 -10.96 -30.44
C GLN A 99 -0.09 -12.17 -30.96
N PHE A 100 -0.06 -13.29 -30.22
CA PHE A 100 0.59 -14.51 -30.67
C PHE A 100 -0.08 -15.05 -31.94
N ILE A 101 -1.41 -15.09 -31.95
CA ILE A 101 -2.16 -15.55 -33.12
C ILE A 101 -1.95 -14.61 -34.32
N GLU A 102 -2.00 -13.30 -34.09
CA GLU A 102 -1.84 -12.28 -35.13
C GLU A 102 -0.43 -12.26 -35.74
N TYR A 103 0.62 -12.35 -34.91
CA TYR A 103 2.01 -12.19 -35.36
C TYR A 103 2.73 -13.49 -35.64
N LYS A 104 2.50 -14.56 -34.86
CA LYS A 104 3.22 -15.83 -34.97
C LYS A 104 2.42 -16.91 -35.72
N LYS A 105 1.08 -16.88 -35.68
CA LYS A 105 0.20 -17.84 -36.40
C LYS A 105 -0.50 -17.27 -37.64
N LYS A 106 0.01 -16.17 -38.19
CA LYS A 106 -0.59 -15.46 -39.33
C LYS A 106 -0.89 -16.37 -40.54
N GLN A 107 -0.01 -17.33 -40.86
CA GLN A 107 -0.22 -18.23 -42.00
C GLN A 107 -1.37 -19.23 -41.78
N GLU A 108 -1.39 -19.90 -40.62
CA GLU A 108 -2.50 -20.80 -40.22
C GLU A 108 -3.83 -20.03 -40.10
N LEU A 109 -3.78 -18.78 -39.65
CA LEU A 109 -4.95 -17.91 -39.61
C LEU A 109 -5.49 -17.58 -41.01
N CYS A 110 -4.59 -17.24 -41.93
CA CYS A 110 -4.94 -16.96 -43.31
C CYS A 110 -5.51 -18.19 -44.02
N SER A 111 -5.04 -19.40 -43.74
CA SER A 111 -5.63 -20.62 -44.28
C SER A 111 -7.03 -20.85 -43.71
N ILE A 112 -7.21 -20.83 -42.38
CA ILE A 112 -8.53 -21.00 -41.74
C ILE A 112 -9.54 -19.97 -42.27
N ALA A 113 -9.14 -18.71 -42.42
CA ALA A 113 -10.01 -17.66 -42.94
C ALA A 113 -10.39 -17.86 -44.42
N LYS A 114 -9.44 -18.27 -45.26
CA LYS A 114 -9.66 -18.55 -46.69
C LYS A 114 -10.52 -19.79 -46.90
N ASP A 115 -10.20 -20.89 -46.22
CA ASP A 115 -10.87 -22.19 -46.36
C ASP A 115 -12.34 -22.12 -45.91
N ASN A 116 -12.66 -21.18 -45.02
CA ASN A 116 -14.02 -20.94 -44.55
C ASN A 116 -14.65 -19.66 -45.15
N ALA A 117 -13.98 -18.93 -46.05
CA ALA A 117 -14.50 -17.68 -46.61
C ALA A 117 -15.04 -16.69 -45.53
N VAL A 118 -14.32 -16.55 -44.41
CA VAL A 118 -14.67 -15.66 -43.29
C VAL A 118 -13.70 -14.48 -43.20
N LYS A 119 -14.20 -13.32 -42.77
CA LYS A 119 -13.38 -12.17 -42.38
C LYS A 119 -13.03 -12.28 -40.89
N VAL A 120 -11.76 -12.06 -40.56
CA VAL A 120 -11.24 -12.08 -39.18
C VAL A 120 -10.82 -10.68 -38.81
N GLN A 121 -11.25 -10.20 -37.64
CA GLN A 121 -10.84 -8.92 -37.07
C GLN A 121 -10.40 -9.11 -35.63
N PHE A 122 -9.19 -8.63 -35.32
CA PHE A 122 -8.66 -8.58 -33.97
C PHE A 122 -9.05 -7.27 -33.29
N ASP A 123 -9.41 -7.34 -32.02
CA ASP A 123 -9.60 -6.16 -31.19
C ASP A 123 -8.28 -5.85 -30.48
N SER A 124 -7.67 -4.71 -30.79
CA SER A 124 -6.40 -4.27 -30.18
C SER A 124 -6.57 -3.79 -28.73
N ALA A 125 -7.81 -3.57 -28.28
CA ALA A 125 -8.15 -3.06 -26.94
C ALA A 125 -8.79 -4.10 -26.03
N ARG A 126 -9.24 -5.26 -26.55
CA ARG A 126 -9.82 -6.37 -25.76
C ARG A 126 -9.31 -7.72 -26.26
N PRO A 127 -9.15 -8.74 -25.40
CA PRO A 127 -8.70 -10.06 -25.81
C PRO A 127 -9.80 -10.83 -26.55
N LYS A 128 -10.17 -10.37 -27.76
CA LYS A 128 -11.24 -10.96 -28.57
C LYS A 128 -10.93 -10.95 -30.07
N ILE A 129 -11.44 -11.96 -30.75
CA ILE A 129 -11.35 -12.16 -32.19
C ILE A 129 -12.77 -12.20 -32.76
N THR A 130 -13.06 -11.38 -33.76
CA THR A 130 -14.37 -11.32 -34.41
C THR A 130 -14.32 -12.00 -35.77
N LEU A 131 -15.24 -12.93 -36.01
CA LEU A 131 -15.41 -13.64 -37.28
C LEU A 131 -16.70 -13.16 -37.97
N ALA A 132 -16.64 -12.85 -39.27
CA ALA A 132 -17.81 -12.41 -40.04
C ALA A 132 -17.92 -13.17 -41.36
N GLY A 133 -19.11 -13.68 -41.69
CA GLY A 133 -19.33 -14.47 -42.91
C GLY A 133 -20.66 -15.21 -42.91
N ALA A 134 -20.79 -16.22 -43.78
CA ALA A 134 -21.97 -17.08 -43.82
C ALA A 134 -22.07 -17.94 -42.53
N PRO A 135 -23.28 -18.14 -41.94
CA PRO A 135 -23.44 -18.77 -40.62
C PRO A 135 -22.69 -20.10 -40.44
N LEU A 136 -22.82 -21.03 -41.40
CA LEU A 136 -22.17 -22.34 -41.34
C LEU A 136 -20.64 -22.25 -41.36
N HIS A 137 -20.10 -21.32 -42.13
CA HIS A 137 -18.66 -21.14 -42.25
C HIS A 137 -18.06 -20.41 -41.05
N VAL A 138 -18.80 -19.46 -40.49
CA VAL A 138 -18.42 -18.78 -39.24
C VAL A 138 -18.33 -19.78 -38.09
N GLN A 139 -19.26 -20.74 -38.00
CA GLN A 139 -19.19 -21.79 -36.97
C GLN A 139 -18.00 -22.75 -37.17
N LYS A 140 -17.71 -23.17 -38.41
CA LYS A 140 -16.53 -23.99 -38.72
C LYS A 140 -15.23 -23.27 -38.37
N ALA A 141 -15.09 -22.00 -38.79
CA ALA A 141 -13.94 -21.18 -38.45
C ALA A 141 -13.83 -20.99 -36.93
N LYS A 142 -14.93 -20.72 -36.24
CA LYS A 142 -14.97 -20.58 -34.77
C LYS A 142 -14.40 -21.81 -34.07
N PHE A 143 -14.81 -23.01 -34.49
CA PHE A 143 -14.27 -24.27 -33.97
C PHE A 143 -12.76 -24.39 -34.20
N CYS A 144 -12.27 -24.12 -35.42
CA CYS A 144 -10.83 -24.16 -35.73
C CYS A 144 -10.02 -23.18 -34.86
N PHE A 145 -10.51 -21.96 -34.69
CA PHE A 145 -9.86 -20.97 -33.82
C PHE A 145 -9.87 -21.39 -32.35
N GLN A 146 -10.94 -22.02 -31.85
CA GLN A 146 -11.01 -22.53 -30.48
C GLN A 146 -9.98 -23.66 -30.24
N GLN A 147 -9.83 -24.57 -31.21
CA GLN A 147 -8.78 -25.60 -31.18
C GLN A 147 -7.38 -24.99 -31.18
N LEU A 148 -7.14 -24.00 -32.05
CA LEU A 148 -5.86 -23.29 -32.10
C LEU A 148 -5.55 -22.57 -30.78
N THR A 149 -6.53 -21.88 -30.17
CA THR A 149 -6.33 -21.18 -28.90
C THR A 149 -6.12 -22.11 -27.71
N SER A 150 -6.74 -23.30 -27.71
CA SER A 150 -6.62 -24.26 -26.61
C SER A 150 -5.30 -25.05 -26.64
N ALA A 151 -4.61 -25.07 -27.78
CA ALA A 151 -3.28 -25.66 -27.92
C ALA A 151 -2.14 -24.74 -27.44
N LEU A 152 -2.42 -23.45 -27.18
CA LEU A 152 -1.40 -22.49 -26.77
C LEU A 152 -1.10 -22.59 -25.28
N SER A 153 0.17 -22.43 -24.92
CA SER A 153 0.62 -22.31 -23.53
C SER A 153 0.62 -20.85 -23.12
N THR A 154 -0.02 -20.54 -21.99
CA THR A 154 -0.19 -19.16 -21.51
C THR A 154 0.16 -19.06 -20.04
N ASP A 155 0.64 -17.88 -19.62
CA ASP A 155 0.98 -17.65 -18.23
C ASP A 155 0.97 -16.16 -17.88
N ASN A 156 0.64 -15.85 -16.62
CA ASN A 156 0.72 -14.52 -16.04
C ASN A 156 1.92 -14.47 -15.11
N PHE A 157 2.94 -13.73 -15.50
CA PHE A 157 4.18 -13.63 -14.76
C PHE A 157 4.28 -12.29 -14.03
N VAL A 158 4.58 -12.33 -12.74
CA VAL A 158 4.65 -11.15 -11.87
C VAL A 158 6.08 -10.99 -11.40
N VAL A 159 6.68 -9.84 -11.72
CA VAL A 159 8.00 -9.43 -11.20
C VAL A 159 7.78 -8.38 -10.12
N ASP A 160 7.96 -8.81 -8.88
CA ASP A 160 7.86 -7.97 -7.70
C ASP A 160 9.24 -7.58 -7.19
N LYS A 161 9.86 -6.63 -7.91
CA LYS A 161 11.19 -6.11 -7.60
C LYS A 161 11.16 -4.57 -7.62
N PRO A 162 11.82 -3.88 -6.67
CA PRO A 162 11.82 -2.41 -6.63
C PRO A 162 12.33 -1.82 -7.95
N GLY A 163 11.51 -0.95 -8.56
CA GLY A 163 11.80 -0.30 -9.84
C GLY A 163 11.59 -1.17 -11.09
N ALA A 164 11.16 -2.43 -10.96
CA ALA A 164 11.01 -3.33 -12.11
C ALA A 164 9.99 -2.82 -13.14
N LYS A 165 8.82 -2.37 -12.71
CA LYS A 165 7.80 -1.81 -13.61
C LYS A 165 8.35 -0.62 -14.39
N LYS A 166 8.94 0.36 -13.68
CA LYS A 166 9.60 1.53 -14.28
C LYS A 166 10.68 1.13 -15.29
N TYR A 167 11.48 0.10 -14.98
CA TYR A 167 12.48 -0.42 -15.90
C TYR A 167 11.84 -0.97 -17.19
N PHE A 168 10.85 -1.86 -17.08
CA PHE A 168 10.23 -2.49 -18.25
C PHE A 168 9.38 -1.55 -19.10
N GLU A 169 8.79 -0.51 -18.49
CA GLU A 169 8.06 0.55 -19.21
C GLU A 169 9.00 1.49 -20.00
N THR A 170 10.25 1.64 -19.57
CA THR A 170 11.19 2.61 -20.17
C THR A 170 12.29 1.92 -20.98
N GLN A 171 13.20 1.21 -20.31
CA GLN A 171 14.41 0.62 -20.90
C GLN A 171 14.22 -0.85 -21.32
N GLY A 172 13.39 -1.59 -20.58
CA GLY A 172 13.17 -3.02 -20.77
C GLY A 172 12.40 -3.39 -22.05
N SER A 173 11.71 -2.44 -22.68
CA SER A 173 10.90 -2.68 -23.89
C SER A 173 11.70 -3.27 -25.06
N LEU A 174 12.96 -2.84 -25.24
CA LEU A 174 13.88 -3.38 -26.25
C LEU A 174 14.30 -4.83 -25.94
N PHE A 175 14.42 -5.17 -24.66
CA PHE A 175 14.78 -6.53 -24.25
C PHE A 175 13.60 -7.49 -24.40
N LEU A 176 12.37 -7.04 -24.12
CA LEU A 176 11.17 -7.82 -24.33
C LEU A 176 11.01 -8.23 -25.81
N SER A 177 11.31 -7.33 -26.75
CA SER A 177 11.27 -7.68 -28.19
C SER A 177 12.31 -8.74 -28.57
N THR A 178 13.49 -8.72 -27.93
CA THR A 178 14.52 -9.75 -28.13
C THR A 178 14.06 -11.11 -27.63
N ILE A 179 13.39 -11.16 -26.47
CA ILE A 179 12.79 -12.40 -25.93
C ILE A 179 11.73 -12.95 -26.88
N MET A 180 10.89 -12.07 -27.46
CA MET A 180 9.84 -12.46 -28.40
C MET A 180 10.38 -13.12 -29.68
N THR A 181 11.53 -12.66 -30.15
CA THR A 181 12.21 -13.25 -31.31
C THR A 181 12.94 -14.54 -30.91
N GLY A 182 13.70 -14.53 -29.82
CA GLY A 182 14.61 -15.61 -29.42
C GLY A 182 13.91 -16.90 -28.94
N TYR A 183 12.76 -16.77 -28.27
CA TYR A 183 12.06 -17.93 -27.68
C TYR A 183 10.72 -18.25 -28.35
N SER A 184 10.37 -17.52 -29.42
CA SER A 184 9.05 -17.61 -30.05
C SER A 184 7.89 -17.55 -29.05
N CYS A 185 8.00 -16.64 -28.08
CA CYS A 185 7.01 -16.40 -27.03
C CYS A 185 6.59 -14.93 -27.09
N VAL A 186 5.29 -14.64 -27.26
CA VAL A 186 4.82 -13.26 -27.13
C VAL A 186 4.79 -12.88 -25.66
N VAL A 187 5.36 -11.72 -25.34
CA VAL A 187 5.43 -11.17 -23.99
C VAL A 187 4.81 -9.78 -24.02
N VAL A 188 3.74 -9.59 -23.26
CA VAL A 188 3.03 -8.31 -23.17
C VAL A 188 3.10 -7.80 -21.75
N LEU A 189 3.73 -6.64 -21.56
CA LEU A 189 3.63 -5.89 -20.30
C LEU A 189 2.24 -5.26 -20.23
N CYS A 190 1.48 -5.53 -19.17
CA CYS A 190 0.11 -5.03 -19.03
C CYS A 190 0.11 -3.52 -18.66
N PRO A 191 -0.47 -2.63 -19.49
CA PRO A 191 -0.66 -1.22 -19.11
C PRO A 191 -1.80 -1.05 -18.09
N ILE A 192 -1.73 0.04 -17.33
CA ILE A 192 -2.48 0.38 -16.10
C ILE A 192 -4.02 0.28 -16.20
N SER A 193 -4.63 0.24 -17.38
CA SER A 193 -6.09 0.24 -17.55
C SER A 193 -6.80 -1.10 -17.24
N GLN A 194 -6.07 -2.18 -16.94
CA GLN A 194 -6.70 -3.47 -16.60
C GLN A 194 -6.24 -4.08 -15.28
N SER A 195 -5.26 -3.48 -14.61
CA SER A 195 -4.87 -3.84 -13.23
C SER A 195 -5.49 -2.92 -12.17
N GLN A 196 -6.37 -1.99 -12.55
CA GLN A 196 -7.13 -1.15 -11.60
C GLN A 196 -8.61 -1.08 -11.99
N GLN A 197 -9.33 -2.16 -11.76
CA GLN A 197 -10.68 -2.06 -11.18
C GLN A 197 -10.61 -2.55 -9.72
N TYR A 198 -9.63 -2.04 -8.97
CA TYR A 198 -9.69 -2.14 -7.52
C TYR A 198 -10.49 -0.94 -7.06
N SER A 199 -11.77 -1.19 -6.81
CA SER A 199 -12.55 -0.28 -5.97
C SER A 199 -11.75 -0.05 -4.68
N ALA A 200 -11.46 1.20 -4.35
CA ALA A 200 -10.87 1.60 -3.06
C ALA A 200 -11.76 1.24 -1.86
N SER A 201 -12.96 0.71 -2.12
CA SER A 201 -13.91 0.20 -1.15
C SER A 201 -14.34 -1.23 -1.46
N PHE A 202 -14.75 -1.97 -0.43
CA PHE A 202 -15.32 -3.31 -0.62
C PHE A 202 -16.59 -3.23 -1.50
N GLY A 203 -16.66 -4.12 -2.50
CA GLY A 203 -17.74 -4.16 -3.47
C GLY A 203 -19.10 -4.45 -2.83
N GLN A 204 -20.17 -4.15 -3.56
CA GLN A 204 -21.52 -4.48 -3.10
C GLN A 204 -21.68 -5.99 -2.98
N VAL A 205 -22.36 -6.42 -1.92
CA VAL A 205 -22.82 -7.80 -1.74
C VAL A 205 -23.87 -8.08 -2.79
N SER A 206 -23.52 -8.98 -3.70
CA SER A 206 -24.36 -9.46 -4.79
C SER A 206 -24.87 -10.86 -4.48
N SER A 207 -25.99 -11.24 -5.10
CA SER A 207 -26.51 -12.59 -5.05
C SER A 207 -26.51 -13.16 -6.46
N THR A 208 -25.69 -14.17 -6.71
CA THR A 208 -25.56 -14.84 -8.02
C THR A 208 -26.62 -15.92 -8.21
N SER A 209 -27.15 -16.47 -7.12
CA SER A 209 -28.27 -17.41 -7.08
C SER A 209 -28.90 -17.42 -5.68
N LEU A 210 -30.10 -18.00 -5.56
CA LEU A 210 -30.82 -18.07 -4.28
C LEU A 210 -29.98 -18.78 -3.22
N GLY A 211 -29.64 -18.08 -2.14
CA GLY A 211 -28.83 -18.63 -1.05
C GLY A 211 -27.31 -18.57 -1.27
N VAL A 212 -26.83 -17.80 -2.25
CA VAL A 212 -25.41 -17.49 -2.45
C VAL A 212 -25.22 -15.97 -2.38
N TYR A 213 -24.30 -15.52 -1.53
CA TYR A 213 -23.90 -14.13 -1.37
C TYR A 213 -22.41 -13.98 -1.66
N GLN A 214 -22.06 -13.00 -2.48
CA GLN A 214 -20.68 -12.73 -2.86
C GLN A 214 -20.33 -11.26 -2.65
N MET A 215 -19.10 -10.99 -2.19
CA MET A 215 -18.55 -9.65 -2.05
C MET A 215 -17.11 -9.63 -2.55
N GLN A 216 -16.81 -8.69 -3.46
CA GLN A 216 -15.47 -8.48 -3.96
C GLN A 216 -14.67 -7.59 -3.00
N MET A 217 -13.48 -8.05 -2.60
CA MET A 217 -12.55 -7.34 -1.73
C MET A 217 -11.16 -7.26 -2.38
N GLY A 218 -10.96 -6.29 -3.28
CA GLY A 218 -9.74 -6.23 -4.09
C GLY A 218 -9.67 -7.40 -5.08
N GLN A 219 -8.64 -8.24 -5.01
CA GLN A 219 -8.49 -9.46 -5.82
C GLN A 219 -9.20 -10.68 -5.22
N LEU A 220 -9.64 -10.59 -3.96
CA LEU A 220 -10.27 -11.68 -3.23
C LEU A 220 -11.79 -11.61 -3.36
N THR A 221 -12.42 -12.72 -3.68
CA THR A 221 -13.87 -12.90 -3.62
C THR A 221 -14.24 -13.65 -2.33
N LEU A 222 -15.03 -13.01 -1.47
CA LEU A 222 -15.67 -13.66 -0.33
C LEU A 222 -17.05 -14.17 -0.74
N GLU A 223 -17.27 -15.48 -0.63
CA GLU A 223 -18.55 -16.13 -0.88
C GLU A 223 -19.12 -16.74 0.40
N VAL A 224 -20.41 -16.56 0.62
CA VAL A 224 -21.19 -17.26 1.64
C VAL A 224 -22.32 -18.01 0.95
N SER A 225 -22.37 -19.33 1.13
CA SER A 225 -23.41 -20.18 0.56
C SER A 225 -23.78 -21.30 1.53
N SER A 226 -24.95 -21.92 1.34
CA SER A 226 -25.26 -23.17 2.03
C SER A 226 -24.73 -24.38 1.26
N GLY A 227 -24.30 -25.42 1.98
CA GLY A 227 -23.82 -26.65 1.36
C GLY A 227 -23.17 -27.64 2.33
N ASP A 228 -22.69 -28.74 1.76
CA ASP A 228 -21.89 -29.76 2.43
C ASP A 228 -20.40 -29.60 2.05
N ILE A 229 -19.56 -29.32 3.05
CA ILE A 229 -18.13 -29.03 2.85
C ILE A 229 -17.36 -30.23 2.29
N THR A 230 -17.87 -31.45 2.45
CA THR A 230 -17.26 -32.67 1.91
C THR A 230 -17.36 -32.75 0.39
N LYS A 231 -18.15 -31.89 -0.25
CA LYS A 231 -18.36 -31.85 -1.71
C LYS A 231 -17.59 -30.70 -2.38
N GLU A 232 -16.85 -29.90 -1.61
CA GLU A 232 -16.20 -28.69 -2.12
C GLU A 232 -14.89 -29.00 -2.84
N ALA A 233 -14.83 -28.66 -4.13
CA ALA A 233 -13.62 -28.74 -4.94
C ALA A 233 -12.83 -27.41 -4.84
N CYS A 234 -11.85 -27.38 -3.96
CA CYS A 234 -10.96 -26.23 -3.73
C CYS A 234 -9.56 -26.69 -3.28
N ASP A 235 -8.62 -25.76 -3.10
CA ASP A 235 -7.27 -26.15 -2.67
C ASP A 235 -7.26 -26.61 -1.21
N VAL A 236 -8.02 -25.94 -0.34
CA VAL A 236 -8.04 -26.23 1.09
C VAL A 236 -9.47 -26.15 1.64
N ILE A 237 -9.89 -27.20 2.34
CA ILE A 237 -11.04 -27.13 3.26
C ILE A 237 -10.56 -27.07 4.71
N ILE A 238 -11.37 -26.44 5.57
CA ILE A 238 -11.05 -26.30 6.99
C ILE A 238 -11.86 -27.29 7.81
N ASN A 239 -11.16 -28.11 8.60
CA ASN A 239 -11.76 -28.97 9.59
C ASN A 239 -11.65 -28.37 11.00
N SER A 240 -12.77 -28.18 11.69
CA SER A 240 -12.80 -27.74 13.09
C SER A 240 -12.77 -28.95 14.02
N SER A 241 -11.62 -29.18 14.67
CA SER A 241 -11.32 -30.38 15.45
C SER A 241 -10.96 -30.07 16.92
N ASN A 242 -10.50 -31.08 17.66
CA ASN A 242 -9.95 -30.99 19.01
C ASN A 242 -8.40 -30.87 18.96
N LYS A 243 -7.76 -30.73 20.13
CA LYS A 243 -6.29 -30.58 20.24
C LYS A 243 -5.51 -31.77 19.68
N ASP A 244 -6.10 -32.95 19.68
CA ASP A 244 -5.49 -34.19 19.16
C ASP A 244 -5.89 -34.48 17.70
N PHE A 245 -6.62 -33.56 17.07
CA PHE A 245 -7.14 -33.64 15.70
C PHE A 245 -7.91 -34.93 15.35
N SER A 246 -8.52 -35.57 16.36
CA SER A 246 -9.24 -36.84 16.30
C SER A 246 -10.77 -36.70 16.44
N LEU A 247 -11.28 -35.46 16.45
CA LEU A 247 -12.68 -35.19 16.73
C LEU A 247 -13.61 -35.84 15.69
N ARG A 248 -14.46 -36.77 16.12
CA ARG A 248 -15.50 -37.41 15.28
C ARG A 248 -16.90 -36.92 15.65
N SER A 249 -17.10 -35.60 15.65
CA SER A 249 -18.42 -34.98 15.86
C SER A 249 -18.65 -33.79 14.92
N GLY A 250 -19.92 -33.46 14.67
CA GLY A 250 -20.31 -32.33 13.82
C GLY A 250 -19.66 -32.39 12.43
N VAL A 251 -19.15 -31.25 11.95
CA VAL A 251 -18.49 -31.14 10.66
C VAL A 251 -17.22 -32.00 10.55
N SER A 252 -16.47 -32.16 11.65
CA SER A 252 -15.25 -32.98 11.65
C SER A 252 -15.55 -34.46 11.42
N LYS A 253 -16.68 -34.95 11.95
CA LYS A 253 -17.13 -36.31 11.62
C LYS A 253 -17.37 -36.48 10.12
N ALA A 254 -18.13 -35.56 9.51
CA ALA A 254 -18.47 -35.64 8.09
C ALA A 254 -17.21 -35.56 7.20
N ILE A 255 -16.27 -34.68 7.53
CA ILE A 255 -14.98 -34.57 6.83
C ILE A 255 -14.17 -35.85 6.96
N LEU A 256 -13.96 -36.38 8.17
CA LEU A 256 -13.14 -37.59 8.38
C LEU A 256 -13.78 -38.83 7.76
N ASP A 257 -15.11 -39.00 7.89
CA ASP A 257 -15.84 -40.10 7.26
C ASP A 257 -15.72 -40.07 5.74
N SER A 258 -15.71 -38.87 5.15
CA SER A 258 -15.62 -38.68 3.68
C SER A 258 -14.19 -38.70 3.15
N ALA A 259 -13.21 -38.28 3.95
CA ALA A 259 -11.78 -38.30 3.57
C ALA A 259 -11.19 -39.71 3.64
N GLY A 260 -11.71 -40.56 4.52
CA GLY A 260 -11.24 -41.92 4.76
C GLY A 260 -10.10 -42.00 5.78
N LEU A 261 -9.75 -43.24 6.17
CA LEU A 261 -8.85 -43.54 7.28
C LEU A 261 -7.43 -42.98 7.11
N THR A 262 -6.98 -42.74 5.87
CA THR A 262 -5.64 -42.20 5.58
C THR A 262 -5.41 -40.85 6.26
N VAL A 263 -6.41 -39.97 6.26
CA VAL A 263 -6.30 -38.64 6.88
C VAL A 263 -6.19 -38.74 8.40
N GLU A 264 -6.93 -39.65 9.04
CA GLU A 264 -6.82 -39.88 10.48
C GLU A 264 -5.44 -40.43 10.89
N GLN A 265 -4.87 -41.29 10.05
CA GLN A 265 -3.52 -41.80 10.25
C GLN A 265 -2.46 -40.69 10.08
N GLU A 266 -2.64 -39.79 9.11
CA GLU A 266 -1.79 -38.61 8.94
C GLU A 266 -1.84 -37.68 10.16
N CYS A 267 -3.04 -37.35 10.65
CA CYS A 267 -3.22 -36.57 11.88
C CYS A 267 -2.49 -37.23 13.06
N SER A 268 -2.73 -38.53 13.29
CA SER A 268 -2.13 -39.27 14.39
C SER A 268 -0.60 -39.29 14.31
N ARG A 269 -0.05 -39.44 13.10
CA ARG A 269 1.39 -39.43 12.84
C ARG A 269 2.02 -38.06 13.11
N ILE A 270 1.35 -36.97 12.70
CA ILE A 270 1.82 -35.60 12.96
C ILE A 270 1.84 -35.33 14.47
N VAL A 271 0.74 -35.63 15.17
CA VAL A 271 0.63 -35.41 16.63
C VAL A 271 1.62 -36.25 17.42
N SER A 272 1.94 -37.46 16.95
CA SER A 272 2.91 -38.36 17.61
C SER A 272 4.38 -38.01 17.32
N SER A 273 4.65 -37.00 16.47
CA SER A 273 6.01 -36.62 16.12
C SER A 273 6.71 -35.91 17.29
N PRO A 274 7.98 -36.23 17.62
CA PRO A 274 8.76 -35.50 18.64
C PRO A 274 8.96 -34.01 18.31
N SER A 275 8.82 -33.65 17.03
CA SER A 275 8.91 -32.27 16.54
C SER A 275 7.58 -31.51 16.59
N PHE A 276 6.49 -32.17 17.00
CA PHE A 276 5.19 -31.52 17.10
C PHE A 276 5.20 -30.56 18.29
N GLN A 277 5.34 -29.27 17.97
CA GLN A 277 4.94 -28.21 18.86
C GLN A 277 3.43 -28.01 18.66
N SER A 278 2.73 -27.56 19.70
CA SER A 278 1.28 -27.29 19.61
C SER A 278 1.03 -26.10 18.68
N ASP A 279 1.17 -26.30 17.38
CA ASP A 279 0.76 -25.37 16.35
C ASP A 279 -0.77 -25.22 16.40
N THR A 280 -1.27 -24.04 16.08
CA THR A 280 -2.72 -23.75 16.12
C THR A 280 -3.53 -24.60 15.13
N PHE A 281 -2.87 -25.19 14.13
CA PHE A 281 -3.44 -26.10 13.14
C PHE A 281 -2.40 -27.00 12.46
N ILE A 282 -2.86 -28.08 11.82
CA ILE A 282 -2.03 -28.99 11.01
C ILE A 282 -2.57 -29.11 9.57
N LEU A 283 -1.70 -29.42 8.62
CA LEU A 283 -2.04 -29.68 7.22
C LEU A 283 -1.91 -31.18 6.90
N THR A 284 -2.90 -31.76 6.23
CA THR A 284 -2.87 -33.14 5.72
C THR A 284 -3.28 -33.20 4.24
N SER A 285 -3.10 -34.37 3.63
CA SER A 285 -3.78 -34.67 2.37
C SER A 285 -5.32 -34.65 2.54
N ALA A 286 -6.05 -34.58 1.43
CA ALA A 286 -7.51 -34.60 1.43
C ALA A 286 -8.14 -36.01 1.42
N GLY A 287 -7.32 -37.06 1.32
CA GLY A 287 -7.82 -38.43 1.17
C GLY A 287 -8.73 -38.57 -0.06
N LEU A 288 -9.98 -39.00 0.17
CA LEU A 288 -11.00 -39.19 -0.88
C LEU A 288 -11.83 -37.92 -1.18
N LEU A 289 -11.56 -36.79 -0.52
CA LEU A 289 -12.29 -35.55 -0.75
C LEU A 289 -11.89 -34.88 -2.08
N PRO A 290 -12.79 -34.10 -2.71
CA PRO A 290 -12.51 -33.38 -3.94
C PRO A 290 -11.58 -32.16 -3.76
N SER A 291 -11.27 -31.77 -2.52
CA SER A 291 -10.27 -30.74 -2.23
C SER A 291 -8.85 -31.28 -2.37
N LYS A 292 -7.84 -30.39 -2.44
CA LYS A 292 -6.44 -30.84 -2.52
C LYS A 292 -5.84 -31.15 -1.15
N ASN A 293 -6.16 -30.34 -0.14
CA ASN A 293 -5.67 -30.49 1.23
C ASN A 293 -6.76 -30.21 2.27
N ILE A 294 -6.49 -30.59 3.52
CA ILE A 294 -7.31 -30.24 4.69
C ILE A 294 -6.40 -29.53 5.70
N ILE A 295 -6.83 -28.37 6.19
CA ILE A 295 -6.24 -27.76 7.38
C ILE A 295 -7.14 -28.06 8.57
N HIS A 296 -6.59 -28.76 9.57
CA HIS A 296 -7.27 -29.09 10.80
C HIS A 296 -6.93 -28.06 11.87
N ILE A 297 -7.93 -27.29 12.31
CA ILE A 297 -7.77 -26.28 13.35
C ILE A 297 -8.36 -26.77 14.67
N VAL A 298 -7.84 -26.28 15.79
CA VAL A 298 -8.49 -26.48 17.08
C VAL A 298 -9.70 -25.54 17.19
N GLY A 299 -10.88 -26.11 17.46
CA GLY A 299 -12.13 -25.36 17.60
C GLY A 299 -12.08 -24.33 18.73
N GLN A 300 -12.50 -23.10 18.43
CA GLN A 300 -12.50 -21.95 19.34
C GLN A 300 -13.90 -21.68 19.92
N LYS A 301 -13.96 -21.08 21.10
CA LYS A 301 -15.21 -20.85 21.86
C LYS A 301 -15.57 -19.38 22.09
N ASP A 302 -14.80 -18.47 21.51
CA ASP A 302 -15.08 -17.04 21.57
C ASP A 302 -14.81 -16.37 20.21
N PRO A 303 -15.50 -15.25 19.89
CA PRO A 303 -15.36 -14.59 18.61
C PRO A 303 -13.95 -14.06 18.30
N ALA A 304 -13.18 -13.63 19.31
CA ALA A 304 -11.85 -13.07 19.09
C ALA A 304 -10.87 -14.16 18.63
N SER A 305 -10.87 -15.31 19.30
CA SER A 305 -10.07 -16.47 18.91
C SER A 305 -10.49 -17.05 17.57
N ILE A 306 -11.80 -17.04 17.24
CA ILE A 306 -12.29 -17.44 15.91
C ILE A 306 -11.72 -16.51 14.83
N LYS A 307 -11.76 -15.19 15.04
CA LYS A 307 -11.20 -14.20 14.11
C LYS A 307 -9.70 -14.45 13.89
N GLU A 308 -8.95 -14.65 14.97
CA GLU A 308 -7.50 -14.89 14.93
C GLU A 308 -7.13 -16.17 14.18
N VAL A 309 -7.87 -17.27 14.42
CA VAL A 309 -7.62 -18.54 13.73
C VAL A 309 -7.95 -18.44 12.24
N VAL A 310 -9.07 -17.81 11.85
CA VAL A 310 -9.40 -17.60 10.43
C VAL A 310 -8.33 -16.74 9.75
N TYR A 311 -7.88 -15.66 10.40
CA TYR A 311 -6.80 -14.82 9.88
C TYR A 311 -5.49 -15.59 9.72
N SER A 312 -5.10 -16.38 10.72
CA SER A 312 -3.87 -17.20 10.68
C SER A 312 -3.91 -18.25 9.58
N VAL A 313 -5.06 -18.89 9.35
CA VAL A 313 -5.25 -19.84 8.25
C VAL A 313 -5.15 -19.13 6.90
N LEU A 314 -5.78 -17.97 6.73
CA LEU A 314 -5.69 -17.20 5.49
C LEU A 314 -4.25 -16.78 5.18
N LYS A 315 -3.52 -16.32 6.20
CA LYS A 315 -2.10 -16.02 6.11
C LYS A 315 -1.28 -17.25 5.69
N TYR A 316 -1.51 -18.40 6.33
CA TYR A 316 -0.84 -19.64 5.96
C TYR A 316 -1.14 -20.05 4.51
N CYS A 317 -2.39 -19.92 4.07
CA CYS A 317 -2.77 -20.23 2.70
C CYS A 317 -2.08 -19.32 1.67
N GLU A 318 -1.95 -18.03 1.99
CA GLU A 318 -1.23 -17.05 1.17
C GLU A 318 0.26 -17.41 1.07
N ASP A 319 0.90 -17.66 2.22
CA ASP A 319 2.33 -18.02 2.31
C ASP A 319 2.64 -19.33 1.56
N ASN A 320 1.67 -20.26 1.53
CA ASN A 320 1.77 -21.54 0.81
C ASN A 320 1.16 -21.51 -0.60
N LYS A 321 0.80 -20.34 -1.13
CA LYS A 321 0.32 -20.12 -2.50
C LYS A 321 -0.95 -20.90 -2.87
N PHE A 322 -1.82 -21.17 -1.91
CA PHE A 322 -3.14 -21.74 -2.19
C PHE A 322 -4.07 -20.67 -2.78
N ASN A 323 -4.88 -21.06 -3.77
CA ASN A 323 -5.77 -20.13 -4.49
C ASN A 323 -7.15 -20.02 -3.83
N SER A 324 -7.64 -21.11 -3.25
CA SER A 324 -8.98 -21.17 -2.69
C SER A 324 -9.06 -21.91 -1.36
N VAL A 325 -9.77 -21.31 -0.40
CA VAL A 325 -10.00 -21.89 0.93
C VAL A 325 -11.48 -21.87 1.29
N THR A 326 -11.98 -22.96 1.88
CA THR A 326 -13.38 -23.10 2.30
C THR A 326 -13.51 -23.41 3.79
N PHE A 327 -14.19 -22.53 4.52
CA PHE A 327 -14.45 -22.64 5.95
C PHE A 327 -15.88 -23.13 6.22
N PRO A 328 -16.12 -23.99 7.21
CA PRO A 328 -17.44 -24.14 7.81
C PRO A 328 -17.72 -22.97 8.77
N ALA A 329 -18.96 -22.81 9.23
CA ALA A 329 -19.29 -21.85 10.29
C ALA A 329 -18.62 -22.24 11.63
N LEU A 330 -17.46 -21.64 11.93
CA LEU A 330 -16.63 -22.03 13.07
C LEU A 330 -17.25 -21.64 14.41
N GLY A 331 -17.22 -22.55 15.40
CA GLY A 331 -17.69 -22.27 16.76
C GLY A 331 -19.21 -22.34 17.00
N THR A 332 -20.02 -22.52 15.96
CA THR A 332 -21.51 -22.60 16.07
C THR A 332 -22.00 -23.97 16.57
N GLY A 333 -21.19 -25.03 16.42
CA GLY A 333 -21.50 -26.37 16.92
C GLY A 333 -21.25 -26.52 18.43
N GLN A 334 -20.30 -27.39 18.81
CA GLN A 334 -19.98 -27.62 20.23
C GLN A 334 -19.41 -26.37 20.95
N GLY A 335 -18.92 -25.38 20.20
CA GLY A 335 -18.45 -24.10 20.75
C GLY A 335 -19.59 -23.24 21.31
N ARG A 336 -20.84 -23.44 20.86
CA ARG A 336 -22.05 -22.71 21.27
C ARG A 336 -21.91 -21.18 21.22
N VAL A 337 -21.06 -20.66 20.32
CA VAL A 337 -20.93 -19.22 20.09
C VAL A 337 -22.15 -18.75 19.32
N ARG A 338 -22.67 -17.56 19.65
CA ARG A 338 -23.86 -17.00 18.97
C ARG A 338 -23.56 -16.86 17.46
N PRO A 339 -24.41 -17.38 16.57
CA PRO A 339 -24.16 -17.35 15.12
C PRO A 339 -23.90 -15.95 14.54
N SER A 340 -24.50 -14.90 15.11
CA SER A 340 -24.24 -13.51 14.71
C SER A 340 -22.79 -13.08 14.99
N ASP A 341 -22.25 -13.47 16.14
CA ASP A 341 -20.91 -13.09 16.56
C ASP A 341 -19.86 -13.88 15.76
N VAL A 342 -20.17 -15.14 15.44
CA VAL A 342 -19.36 -15.94 14.50
C VAL A 342 -19.34 -15.30 13.12
N ALA A 343 -20.51 -14.89 12.61
CA ALA A 343 -20.63 -14.24 11.31
C ALA A 343 -19.84 -12.94 11.24
N ASP A 344 -19.85 -12.12 12.29
CA ASP A 344 -19.02 -10.90 12.35
C ASP A 344 -17.53 -11.26 12.47
N ALA A 345 -17.14 -12.19 13.35
CA ALA A 345 -15.74 -12.58 13.55
C ALA A 345 -15.07 -13.15 12.28
N MET A 346 -15.74 -14.09 11.59
CA MET A 346 -15.20 -14.70 10.39
C MET A 346 -15.08 -13.71 9.23
N VAL A 347 -16.09 -12.83 9.03
CA VAL A 347 -16.03 -11.81 7.98
C VAL A 347 -15.00 -10.73 8.33
N ASP A 348 -14.87 -10.33 9.59
CA ASP A 348 -13.83 -9.41 10.05
C ASP A 348 -12.42 -9.97 9.87
N ALA A 349 -12.23 -11.29 10.02
CA ALA A 349 -10.94 -11.91 9.74
C ALA A 349 -10.55 -11.78 8.27
N VAL A 350 -11.50 -11.97 7.35
CA VAL A 350 -11.28 -11.80 5.90
C VAL A 350 -11.01 -10.33 5.57
N VAL A 351 -11.77 -9.40 6.18
CA VAL A 351 -11.53 -7.96 6.04
C VAL A 351 -10.15 -7.56 6.56
N ASP A 352 -9.77 -8.01 7.75
CA ASP A 352 -8.44 -7.76 8.32
C ASP A 352 -7.34 -8.35 7.45
N PHE A 353 -7.54 -9.54 6.89
CA PHE A 353 -6.61 -10.18 5.97
C PHE A 353 -6.39 -9.31 4.73
N VAL A 354 -7.45 -8.87 4.07
CA VAL A 354 -7.37 -7.98 2.90
C VAL A 354 -6.79 -6.61 3.25
N ARG A 355 -7.04 -6.08 4.46
CA ARG A 355 -6.50 -4.76 4.89
C ARG A 355 -5.03 -4.79 5.28
N LYS A 356 -4.58 -5.86 5.94
CA LYS A 356 -3.23 -5.98 6.51
C LYS A 356 -2.24 -6.64 5.55
N LYS A 357 -2.72 -7.30 4.49
CA LYS A 357 -1.90 -8.01 3.50
C LYS A 357 -2.42 -7.79 2.09
N GLN A 358 -1.52 -7.56 1.15
CA GLN A 358 -1.84 -7.63 -0.26
C GLN A 358 -2.08 -9.10 -0.65
N THR A 359 -3.32 -9.45 -0.99
CA THR A 359 -3.68 -10.80 -1.44
C THR A 359 -3.14 -11.02 -2.86
N ARG A 360 -2.29 -12.03 -3.07
CA ARG A 360 -1.64 -12.37 -4.35
C ARG A 360 -1.98 -13.79 -4.81
N PHE A 361 -2.16 -14.71 -3.88
CA PHE A 361 -2.44 -16.11 -4.17
C PHE A 361 -3.87 -16.49 -3.79
N VAL A 362 -4.35 -16.12 -2.60
CA VAL A 362 -5.71 -16.44 -2.17
C VAL A 362 -6.72 -15.52 -2.88
N HIS A 363 -7.36 -16.02 -3.94
CA HIS A 363 -8.38 -15.26 -4.68
C HIS A 363 -9.80 -15.60 -4.24
N ARG A 364 -10.03 -16.77 -3.58
CA ARG A 364 -11.39 -17.18 -3.19
C ARG A 364 -11.45 -17.69 -1.75
N VAL A 365 -12.24 -17.02 -0.94
CA VAL A 365 -12.61 -17.47 0.41
C VAL A 365 -14.09 -17.80 0.41
N LYS A 366 -14.44 -19.04 0.76
CA LYS A 366 -15.82 -19.49 0.85
C LYS A 366 -16.17 -19.85 2.30
N ILE A 367 -17.29 -19.37 2.80
CA ILE A 367 -17.87 -19.79 4.07
C ILE A 367 -19.12 -20.61 3.76
N LEU A 368 -19.05 -21.90 4.04
CA LEU A 368 -20.12 -22.85 3.79
C LEU A 368 -20.97 -23.07 5.04
N ILE A 369 -22.26 -22.77 4.92
CA ILE A 369 -23.19 -22.82 6.04
C ILE A 369 -24.11 -24.03 5.91
N PHE A 370 -23.99 -24.96 6.86
CA PHE A 370 -24.84 -26.14 6.87
C PHE A 370 -26.29 -25.82 7.30
N GLN A 371 -26.48 -25.04 8.38
CA GLN A 371 -27.81 -24.65 8.85
C GLN A 371 -28.24 -23.33 8.19
N THR A 372 -29.22 -23.40 7.31
CA THR A 372 -29.61 -22.29 6.42
C THR A 372 -30.19 -21.08 7.14
N ASP A 373 -30.67 -21.22 8.38
CA ASP A 373 -31.13 -20.12 9.24
C ASP A 373 -30.02 -19.10 9.52
N MET A 374 -28.77 -19.55 9.61
CA MET A 374 -27.59 -18.70 9.81
C MET A 374 -27.20 -17.88 8.56
N MET A 375 -27.71 -18.22 7.36
CA MET A 375 -27.38 -17.52 6.11
C MET A 375 -27.69 -16.03 6.19
N SER A 376 -28.82 -15.68 6.81
CA SER A 376 -29.27 -14.30 6.97
C SER A 376 -28.30 -13.46 7.82
N LEU A 377 -27.63 -14.08 8.80
CA LEU A 377 -26.69 -13.43 9.71
C LEU A 377 -25.36 -13.13 9.02
N PHE A 378 -24.83 -14.07 8.25
CA PHE A 378 -23.64 -13.85 7.43
C PHE A 378 -23.88 -12.83 6.32
N HIS A 379 -25.04 -12.88 5.66
CA HIS A 379 -25.43 -11.85 4.71
C HIS A 379 -25.47 -10.45 5.36
N LYS A 380 -26.09 -10.33 6.54
CA LYS A 380 -26.11 -9.07 7.30
C LYS A 380 -24.71 -8.61 7.70
N SER A 381 -23.84 -9.53 8.10
CA SER A 381 -22.42 -9.25 8.41
C SER A 381 -21.69 -8.70 7.18
N MET A 382 -21.83 -9.33 6.02
CA MET A 382 -21.26 -8.82 4.77
C MET A 382 -21.79 -7.43 4.40
N LYS A 383 -23.10 -7.21 4.52
CA LYS A 383 -23.75 -5.91 4.24
C LYS A 383 -23.20 -4.76 5.10
N LYS A 384 -22.86 -5.00 6.38
CA LYS A 384 -22.24 -3.98 7.25
C LYS A 384 -20.89 -3.46 6.74
N ARG A 385 -20.22 -4.20 5.87
CA ARG A 385 -18.85 -3.94 5.38
C ARG A 385 -18.82 -3.43 3.94
N GLU A 386 -19.98 -3.32 3.28
CA GLU A 386 -20.10 -2.69 1.97
C GLU A 386 -19.57 -1.25 1.98
N GLY A 387 -18.82 -0.87 0.96
CA GLY A 387 -18.38 0.51 0.80
C GLY A 387 -17.34 0.99 1.83
N GLN A 388 -16.89 0.15 2.76
CA GLN A 388 -15.79 0.50 3.66
C GLN A 388 -14.50 0.66 2.85
N GLU A 389 -13.79 1.77 3.10
CA GLU A 389 -12.51 2.06 2.45
C GLU A 389 -11.43 1.05 2.88
N GLN A 390 -10.58 0.67 1.92
CA GLN A 390 -9.29 0.05 2.19
C GLN A 390 -8.32 1.14 2.66
N PRO A 391 -7.82 1.11 3.91
CA PRO A 391 -6.83 2.08 4.34
C PRO A 391 -5.50 1.82 3.64
N SER A 392 -4.87 2.89 3.13
CA SER A 392 -3.43 2.91 2.86
C SER A 392 -2.69 2.65 4.17
N ALA A 393 -1.72 1.74 4.16
CA ALA A 393 -0.99 1.31 5.34
C ALA A 393 -0.21 2.47 6.00
N ASP A 394 -0.86 3.22 6.87
CA ASP A 394 -0.21 4.12 7.84
C ASP A 394 -0.14 3.42 9.19
N HIS A 395 0.90 2.60 9.37
CA HIS A 395 1.46 2.33 10.70
C HIS A 395 2.98 2.23 10.59
N LEU A 396 3.65 2.97 11.46
CA LEU A 396 5.08 3.20 11.57
C LEU A 396 5.93 1.91 11.63
N VAL A 397 6.30 1.36 10.47
CA VAL A 397 7.52 0.59 10.25
C VAL A 397 7.96 0.86 8.81
N LEU A 398 9.21 1.27 8.57
CA LEU A 398 9.80 1.40 7.22
C LEU A 398 10.11 -0.01 6.66
N GLU A 399 9.10 -0.87 6.59
CA GLU A 399 9.14 -2.13 5.85
C GLU A 399 7.81 -2.34 5.11
N ASN A 400 7.94 -2.56 3.80
CA ASN A 400 6.91 -2.90 2.82
C ASN A 400 5.96 -1.78 2.37
N GLU A 401 6.50 -0.65 1.89
CA GLU A 401 5.80 -0.04 0.76
C GLU A 401 5.96 -0.99 -0.44
N GLU A 402 4.88 -1.68 -0.80
CA GLU A 402 4.87 -2.57 -1.95
C GLU A 402 4.99 -1.74 -3.23
N PHE A 403 6.06 -1.97 -3.99
CA PHE A 403 6.25 -1.36 -5.31
C PHE A 403 5.21 -1.93 -6.28
N GLU A 404 4.74 -1.11 -7.22
CA GLU A 404 3.85 -1.64 -8.26
C GLU A 404 4.58 -2.74 -9.06
N PRO A 405 4.08 -3.98 -9.05
CA PRO A 405 4.76 -5.08 -9.72
C PRO A 405 4.63 -4.96 -11.24
N ALA A 406 5.64 -5.45 -11.96
CA ALA A 406 5.53 -5.61 -13.41
C ALA A 406 4.79 -6.91 -13.72
N VAL A 407 3.65 -6.81 -14.42
CA VAL A 407 2.82 -7.96 -14.79
C VAL A 407 2.94 -8.22 -16.29
N PHE A 408 3.30 -9.45 -16.63
CA PHE A 408 3.47 -9.90 -18.00
C PHE A 408 2.45 -10.98 -18.34
N GLN A 409 1.83 -10.86 -19.50
CA GLN A 409 1.10 -11.95 -20.14
C GLN A 409 2.04 -12.62 -21.15
N LEU A 410 2.21 -13.93 -21.03
CA LEU A 410 3.02 -14.73 -21.94
C LEU A 410 2.15 -15.69 -22.73
N CYS A 411 2.50 -15.90 -23.99
CA CYS A 411 1.86 -16.89 -24.86
C CYS A 411 2.88 -17.50 -25.81
N ALA A 412 2.91 -18.83 -25.91
CA ALA A 412 3.73 -19.57 -26.85
C ALA A 412 3.05 -20.87 -27.32
N ASP A 413 3.65 -21.54 -28.31
CA ASP A 413 3.18 -22.84 -28.82
C ASP A 413 3.37 -23.99 -27.81
N ASN A 414 4.25 -23.82 -26.82
CA ASN A 414 4.53 -24.82 -25.80
C ASN A 414 5.01 -24.18 -24.49
N ASP A 415 4.87 -24.94 -23.41
CA ASP A 415 5.18 -24.52 -22.04
C ASP A 415 6.69 -24.26 -21.83
N MET A 416 7.56 -24.91 -22.59
CA MET A 416 9.01 -24.71 -22.48
C MET A 416 9.43 -23.30 -22.92
N ALA A 417 8.86 -22.80 -24.02
CA ALA A 417 9.10 -21.44 -24.50
C ALA A 417 8.63 -20.39 -23.49
N VAL A 418 7.48 -20.61 -22.84
CA VAL A 418 6.98 -19.73 -21.76
C VAL A 418 7.95 -19.72 -20.58
N LYS A 419 8.39 -20.91 -20.12
CA LYS A 419 9.34 -21.04 -19.00
C LYS A 419 10.69 -20.36 -19.30
N GLN A 420 11.22 -20.52 -20.52
CA GLN A 420 12.47 -19.88 -20.93
C GLN A 420 12.33 -18.35 -20.99
N ALA A 421 11.21 -17.84 -21.53
CA ALA A 421 10.94 -16.40 -21.56
C ALA A 421 10.85 -15.82 -20.14
N LYS A 422 10.13 -16.47 -19.21
CA LYS A 422 10.07 -16.07 -17.79
C LYS A 422 11.44 -15.97 -17.15
N LYS A 423 12.23 -17.05 -17.27
CA LYS A 423 13.60 -17.08 -16.72
C LYS A 423 14.43 -15.92 -17.25
N ARG A 424 14.30 -15.60 -18.55
CA ARG A 424 15.05 -14.49 -19.13
C ARG A 424 14.61 -13.12 -18.61
N ILE A 425 13.31 -12.92 -18.38
CA ILE A 425 12.78 -11.68 -17.75
C ILE A 425 13.33 -11.53 -16.33
N GLU A 426 13.39 -12.62 -15.55
CA GLU A 426 13.98 -12.63 -14.21
C GLU A 426 15.47 -12.28 -14.23
N GLU A 427 16.26 -12.90 -15.11
CA GLU A 427 17.69 -12.62 -15.26
C GLU A 427 17.96 -11.16 -15.60
N LEU A 428 17.15 -10.55 -16.48
CA LEU A 428 17.30 -9.15 -16.87
C LEU A 428 17.09 -8.20 -15.70
N ILE A 429 16.00 -8.37 -14.94
CA ILE A 429 15.74 -7.46 -13.82
C ILE A 429 16.79 -7.63 -12.73
N VAL A 430 17.22 -8.86 -12.43
CA VAL A 430 18.27 -9.12 -11.42
C VAL A 430 19.59 -8.46 -11.82
N ALA A 431 19.96 -8.50 -13.10
CA ALA A 431 21.18 -7.86 -13.61
C ALA A 431 21.19 -6.33 -13.46
N GLU A 432 20.01 -5.71 -13.40
CA GLU A 432 19.84 -4.25 -13.28
C GLU A 432 19.66 -3.77 -11.84
N GLN A 433 19.48 -4.70 -10.90
CA GLN A 433 19.37 -4.41 -9.47
C GLN A 433 20.74 -4.24 -8.80
N ALA A 434 20.80 -3.33 -7.84
CA ALA A 434 21.91 -3.20 -6.91
C ALA A 434 21.41 -3.28 -5.47
N GLN A 435 22.32 -3.68 -4.58
CA GLN A 435 22.12 -3.63 -3.14
C GLN A 435 23.24 -2.83 -2.49
N LYS A 436 22.88 -2.02 -1.49
CA LYS A 436 23.83 -1.24 -0.68
C LYS A 436 23.43 -1.25 0.77
N THR A 437 24.41 -1.18 1.65
CA THR A 437 24.22 -1.04 3.09
C THR A 437 24.95 0.21 3.57
N ILE A 438 24.25 1.03 4.36
CA ILE A 438 24.83 2.19 5.04
C ILE A 438 24.84 1.87 6.53
N THR A 439 26.03 1.88 7.14
CA THR A 439 26.20 1.70 8.59
C THR A 439 26.58 3.04 9.22
N ASP A 440 25.78 3.48 10.20
CA ASP A 440 26.03 4.73 10.92
C ASP A 440 25.26 4.78 12.24
N GLN A 441 25.95 5.09 13.34
CA GLN A 441 25.35 5.18 14.69
C GLN A 441 24.18 6.16 14.78
N TYR A 442 24.14 7.20 13.95
CA TYR A 442 23.03 8.15 13.95
C TYR A 442 21.69 7.55 13.49
N ILE A 443 21.70 6.41 12.80
CA ILE A 443 20.47 5.74 12.33
C ILE A 443 19.53 5.41 13.50
N SER A 444 20.07 5.09 14.69
CA SER A 444 19.28 4.88 15.92
C SER A 444 18.53 6.14 16.38
N HIS A 445 19.01 7.32 16.00
CA HIS A 445 18.52 8.62 16.44
C HIS A 445 17.77 9.38 15.34
N LEU A 446 17.43 8.74 14.22
CA LEU A 446 16.64 9.37 13.15
C LEU A 446 15.34 9.92 13.70
N SER A 447 15.12 11.22 13.46
CA SER A 447 13.91 11.94 13.86
C SER A 447 12.72 11.59 12.96
N GLN A 448 11.52 12.02 13.34
CA GLN A 448 10.35 11.84 12.48
C GLN A 448 10.51 12.55 11.13
N GLU A 449 11.13 13.73 11.09
CA GLU A 449 11.42 14.45 9.85
C GLU A 449 12.37 13.66 8.94
N ASP A 450 13.42 13.05 9.51
CA ASP A 450 14.34 12.21 8.76
C ASP A 450 13.61 10.99 8.18
N MET A 451 12.75 10.35 8.97
CA MET A 451 11.95 9.20 8.55
C MET A 451 10.99 9.57 7.41
N ASP A 452 10.37 10.74 7.46
CA ASP A 452 9.48 11.23 6.40
C ASP A 452 10.26 11.51 5.11
N GLN A 453 11.48 12.04 5.20
CA GLN A 453 12.38 12.20 4.04
C GLN A 453 12.79 10.86 3.44
N LEU A 454 13.11 9.85 4.26
CA LEU A 454 13.41 8.49 3.79
C LEU A 454 12.22 7.88 3.03
N LYS A 455 10.99 8.01 3.56
CA LYS A 455 9.77 7.57 2.87
C LYS A 455 9.58 8.27 1.54
N ALA A 456 9.76 9.59 1.50
CA ALA A 456 9.65 10.36 0.27
C ALA A 456 10.69 9.91 -0.79
N LEU A 457 11.92 9.60 -0.37
CA LEU A 457 12.96 9.06 -1.24
C LEU A 457 12.59 7.68 -1.79
N GLN A 458 12.12 6.76 -0.95
CA GLN A 458 11.67 5.42 -1.37
C GLN A 458 10.60 5.49 -2.46
N ARG A 459 9.55 6.31 -2.26
CA ARG A 459 8.48 6.50 -3.26
C ARG A 459 8.98 7.11 -4.56
N LYS A 460 9.77 8.19 -4.45
CA LYS A 460 10.26 8.95 -5.61
C LYS A 460 11.24 8.13 -6.47
N MET A 461 12.12 7.37 -5.82
CA MET A 461 13.17 6.62 -6.50
C MET A 461 12.78 5.16 -6.78
N THR A 462 11.64 4.67 -6.27
CA THR A 462 11.20 3.27 -6.38
C THR A 462 12.26 2.28 -5.85
N VAL A 463 12.92 2.63 -4.75
CA VAL A 463 14.00 1.86 -4.09
C VAL A 463 13.50 1.37 -2.73
N SER A 464 13.68 0.10 -2.41
CA SER A 464 13.40 -0.44 -1.09
C SER A 464 14.43 0.07 -0.08
N ILE A 465 13.95 0.66 1.01
CA ILE A 465 14.76 1.13 2.14
C ILE A 465 14.31 0.35 3.37
N ARG A 466 15.17 -0.53 3.91
CA ARG A 466 14.93 -1.25 5.17
C ARG A 466 15.87 -0.75 6.26
N LEU A 467 15.35 -0.55 7.47
CA LEU A 467 16.14 -0.06 8.61
C LEU A 467 16.30 -1.15 9.66
N GLU A 468 17.55 -1.37 10.08
CA GLU A 468 17.90 -2.22 11.20
C GLU A 468 18.49 -1.35 12.31
N ARG A 469 17.82 -1.27 13.46
CA ARG A 469 18.25 -0.46 14.61
C ARG A 469 18.91 -1.30 15.71
N GLY A 470 19.62 -2.35 15.32
CA GLY A 470 20.36 -3.23 16.23
C GLY A 470 21.60 -2.57 16.84
N GLN A 471 22.51 -3.38 17.37
CA GLN A 471 23.77 -2.91 17.97
C GLN A 471 24.66 -2.16 16.95
N GLU A 472 24.60 -2.57 15.68
CA GLU A 472 25.14 -1.81 14.56
C GLU A 472 23.97 -1.34 13.68
N PRO A 473 23.55 -0.08 13.81
CA PRO A 473 22.43 0.44 13.04
C PRO A 473 22.76 0.51 11.54
N GLN A 474 21.89 -0.05 10.71
CA GLN A 474 22.08 -0.18 9.26
C GLN A 474 20.85 0.24 8.47
N ILE A 475 21.08 0.77 7.26
CA ILE A 475 20.06 0.99 6.23
C ILE A 475 20.42 0.15 5.02
N HIS A 476 19.52 -0.76 4.63
CA HIS A 476 19.65 -1.59 3.43
C HIS A 476 18.83 -0.99 2.29
N LEU A 477 19.47 -0.89 1.13
CA LEU A 477 18.90 -0.37 -0.10
C LEU A 477 18.86 -1.47 -1.15
N GLU A 478 17.71 -1.65 -1.82
CA GLU A 478 17.55 -2.56 -2.95
C GLU A 478 16.70 -1.91 -4.04
N GLY A 479 17.14 -1.98 -5.30
CA GLY A 479 16.39 -1.46 -6.44
C GLY A 479 17.28 -1.30 -7.67
N LEU A 480 16.83 -0.52 -8.65
CA LEU A 480 17.64 -0.26 -9.86
C LEU A 480 18.95 0.44 -9.50
N THR A 481 20.04 0.00 -10.14
CA THR A 481 21.40 0.44 -9.82
C THR A 481 21.53 1.96 -9.66
N ARG A 482 21.15 2.74 -10.67
CA ARG A 482 21.23 4.21 -10.63
C ARG A 482 20.43 4.82 -9.48
N ASP A 483 19.23 4.32 -9.25
CA ASP A 483 18.33 4.85 -8.22
C ASP A 483 18.85 4.51 -6.81
N VAL A 484 19.45 3.32 -6.62
CA VAL A 484 20.11 2.91 -5.38
C VAL A 484 21.28 3.84 -5.04
N TYR A 485 22.18 4.14 -5.99
CA TYR A 485 23.32 5.04 -5.73
C TYR A 485 22.89 6.48 -5.43
N ASN A 486 21.88 7.00 -6.14
CA ASN A 486 21.33 8.32 -5.85
C ASN A 486 20.67 8.38 -4.48
N THR A 487 19.93 7.33 -4.11
CA THR A 487 19.28 7.18 -2.81
C THR A 487 20.33 7.09 -1.71
N GLU A 488 21.40 6.32 -1.91
CA GLU A 488 22.52 6.20 -0.96
C GLU A 488 23.14 7.57 -0.65
N SER A 489 23.43 8.37 -1.69
CA SER A 489 23.97 9.72 -1.53
C SER A 489 23.04 10.62 -0.71
N ALA A 490 21.74 10.61 -1.04
CA ALA A 490 20.75 11.42 -0.33
C ALA A 490 20.59 11.00 1.14
N ILE A 491 20.64 9.70 1.45
CA ILE A 491 20.58 9.20 2.83
C ILE A 491 21.82 9.61 3.62
N ARG A 492 23.02 9.57 3.01
CA ARG A 492 24.23 10.08 3.64
C ARG A 492 24.14 11.59 3.92
N ASP A 493 23.41 12.36 3.13
CA ASP A 493 23.13 13.77 3.42
C ASP A 493 22.19 13.95 4.62
N ILE A 494 21.11 13.16 4.68
CA ILE A 494 20.17 13.15 5.82
C ILE A 494 20.92 12.83 7.11
N ILE A 495 21.72 11.77 7.13
CA ILE A 495 22.53 11.37 8.29
C ILE A 495 23.48 12.50 8.70
N ARG A 496 24.18 13.13 7.76
CA ARG A 496 25.11 14.24 8.06
C ARG A 496 24.38 15.45 8.65
N LYS A 497 23.24 15.84 8.09
CA LYS A 497 22.41 16.95 8.59
C LYS A 497 21.88 16.65 10.00
N GLY A 498 21.35 15.45 10.20
CA GLY A 498 20.82 14.99 11.48
C GLY A 498 21.88 14.96 12.59
N LYS A 499 23.08 14.45 12.30
CA LYS A 499 24.23 14.52 13.23
C LYS A 499 24.58 15.95 13.64
N ARG A 500 24.64 16.87 12.68
CA ARG A 500 24.92 18.29 12.94
C ARG A 500 23.85 18.89 13.86
N ASN A 501 22.57 18.65 13.56
CA ASN A 501 21.45 19.13 14.36
C ASN A 501 21.47 18.56 15.79
N ARG A 502 21.79 17.28 15.93
CA ARG A 502 21.92 16.62 17.24
C ARG A 502 23.07 17.19 18.06
N LYS A 503 24.24 17.41 17.45
CA LYS A 503 25.38 18.05 18.12
C LYS A 503 25.03 19.46 18.62
N ILE A 504 24.28 20.22 17.82
CA ILE A 504 23.79 21.55 18.21
C ILE A 504 22.84 21.44 19.40
N LYS A 505 21.85 20.53 19.36
CA LYS A 505 20.94 20.30 20.50
C LYS A 505 21.69 19.87 21.77
N ALA A 506 22.68 19.00 21.65
CA ALA A 506 23.49 18.56 22.77
C ALA A 506 24.23 19.73 23.43
N LEU A 507 24.79 20.64 22.63
CA LEU A 507 25.40 21.88 23.12
C LEU A 507 24.39 22.80 23.81
N MET A 508 23.14 22.89 23.31
CA MET A 508 22.08 23.67 23.98
C MET A 508 21.75 23.07 25.36
N ILE A 509 21.51 21.76 25.43
CA ILE A 509 21.15 21.09 26.68
C ILE A 509 22.29 21.17 27.69
N LYS A 510 23.54 20.98 27.26
CA LYS A 510 24.73 21.07 28.12
C LYS A 510 24.85 22.40 28.87
N GLY A 511 24.34 23.51 28.33
CA GLY A 511 24.36 24.82 29.00
C GLY A 511 23.29 25.00 30.09
N HIS A 512 22.33 24.08 30.20
CA HIS A 512 21.16 24.20 31.06
C HIS A 512 21.00 23.03 32.03
N VAL A 513 21.39 21.83 31.59
CA VAL A 513 21.18 20.59 32.31
C VAL A 513 22.41 19.73 32.18
N GLU A 514 22.90 19.25 33.32
CA GLU A 514 23.96 18.27 33.42
C GLU A 514 23.43 17.03 34.13
N TRP A 515 23.34 15.93 33.39
CA TRP A 515 23.11 14.61 33.93
C TRP A 515 24.43 14.01 34.41
N GLN A 516 24.38 13.37 35.57
CA GLN A 516 25.51 12.73 36.21
C GLN A 516 25.11 11.32 36.69
N PHE A 517 26.08 10.44 36.87
CA PHE A 517 25.90 9.13 37.48
C PHE A 517 26.85 8.94 38.66
N ASP A 518 26.42 8.15 39.65
CA ASP A 518 27.28 7.77 40.76
C ASP A 518 28.30 6.71 40.34
N PHE A 519 29.58 6.99 40.56
CA PHE A 519 30.68 6.06 40.41
C PHE A 519 31.51 6.01 41.69
N GLY A 520 31.16 5.09 42.59
CA GLY A 520 31.91 4.89 43.83
C GLY A 520 31.76 6.04 44.84
N GLY A 521 30.58 6.69 44.89
CA GLY A 521 30.28 7.84 45.73
C GLY A 521 30.66 9.19 45.11
N ILE A 522 31.15 9.21 43.86
CA ILE A 522 31.51 10.41 43.12
C ILE A 522 30.56 10.56 41.94
N MET A 523 29.92 11.72 41.85
CA MET A 523 29.06 12.04 40.71
C MET A 523 29.89 12.45 39.50
N VAL A 524 29.78 11.69 38.41
CA VAL A 524 30.51 11.90 37.16
C VAL A 524 29.53 12.36 36.07
N PRO A 525 29.81 13.47 35.34
CA PRO A 525 28.95 13.92 34.26
C PRO A 525 28.99 12.99 33.05
N PHE A 526 27.84 12.84 32.38
CA PHE A 526 27.76 12.16 31.09
C PHE A 526 28.40 13.00 29.97
N ASP A 527 28.76 12.35 28.87
CA ASP A 527 29.12 13.03 27.63
C ASP A 527 27.92 13.79 27.04
N ASP A 528 28.21 14.75 26.16
CA ASP A 528 27.22 15.67 25.59
C ASP A 528 26.04 14.94 24.90
N ASP A 529 26.27 13.78 24.27
CA ASP A 529 25.23 13.04 23.54
C ASP A 529 24.36 12.19 24.48
N THR A 530 24.99 11.52 25.46
CA THR A 530 24.24 10.78 26.50
C THR A 530 23.41 11.75 27.35
N ASN A 531 23.95 12.93 27.68
CA ASN A 531 23.25 14.00 28.38
C ASN A 531 21.99 14.46 27.61
N LEU A 532 22.10 14.70 26.30
CA LEU A 532 20.96 15.02 25.44
C LEU A 532 19.93 13.88 25.42
N THR A 533 20.39 12.63 25.30
CA THR A 533 19.52 11.46 25.23
C THR A 533 18.68 11.29 26.48
N LEU A 534 19.29 11.46 27.66
CA LEU A 534 18.60 11.41 28.95
C LEU A 534 17.55 12.51 29.07
N GLU A 535 17.86 13.73 28.64
CA GLU A 535 16.91 14.84 28.70
C GLU A 535 15.74 14.65 27.72
N GLU A 536 16.00 14.24 26.47
CA GLU A 536 14.94 13.94 25.49
C GLU A 536 14.03 12.78 25.97
N ALA A 537 14.61 11.74 26.60
CA ALA A 537 13.86 10.63 27.17
C ALA A 537 12.95 11.08 28.32
N ARG A 538 13.44 11.99 29.16
CA ARG A 538 12.66 12.57 30.27
C ARG A 538 11.51 13.43 29.76
N GLU A 539 11.74 14.29 28.76
CA GLU A 539 10.68 15.10 28.13
C GLU A 539 9.57 14.22 27.54
N LYS A 540 9.96 13.12 26.88
CA LYS A 540 9.03 12.16 26.26
C LYS A 540 8.40 11.17 27.25
N LYS A 541 8.81 11.19 28.52
CA LYS A 541 8.43 10.20 29.54
C LYS A 541 8.66 8.76 29.06
N GLN A 542 9.78 8.55 28.36
CA GLN A 542 10.11 7.27 27.76
C GLN A 542 10.44 6.23 28.83
N LEU A 543 9.88 5.02 28.69
CA LEU A 543 10.18 3.87 29.54
C LEU A 543 11.23 2.99 28.86
N GLY A 544 12.26 2.58 29.61
CA GLY A 544 13.25 1.59 29.15
C GLY A 544 14.40 2.13 28.29
N LEU A 545 14.98 3.28 28.66
CA LEU A 545 16.18 3.81 27.98
C LEU A 545 17.41 2.95 28.34
N THR A 546 18.24 2.60 27.36
CA THR A 546 19.54 1.96 27.61
C THR A 546 20.67 2.95 27.41
N ILE A 547 21.54 3.09 28.43
CA ILE A 547 22.74 3.92 28.40
C ILE A 547 23.98 3.04 28.60
N THR A 548 25.13 3.48 28.10
CA THR A 548 26.40 2.75 28.24
C THR A 548 27.36 3.52 29.14
N ILE A 549 27.92 2.85 30.14
CA ILE A 549 28.91 3.40 31.08
C ILE A 549 30.02 2.37 31.22
N ASP A 550 31.28 2.76 30.96
CA ASP A 550 32.46 1.88 31.00
C ASP A 550 32.27 0.54 30.25
N ASN A 551 31.70 0.60 29.03
CA ASN A 551 31.34 -0.55 28.19
C ASN A 551 30.32 -1.53 28.79
N GLU A 552 29.62 -1.16 29.86
CA GLU A 552 28.48 -1.90 30.38
C GLU A 552 27.16 -1.14 30.11
N ASN A 553 26.12 -1.90 29.72
CA ASN A 553 24.80 -1.35 29.45
C ASN A 553 23.94 -1.31 30.72
N TYR A 554 23.20 -0.21 30.89
CA TYR A 554 22.27 0.02 31.99
C TYR A 554 20.90 0.41 31.45
N HIS A 555 19.84 -0.13 32.04
CA HIS A 555 18.48 0.35 31.87
C HIS A 555 18.23 1.53 32.81
N ALA A 556 18.15 2.73 32.24
CA ALA A 556 17.92 3.97 32.95
C ALA A 556 16.40 4.26 33.08
N ASP A 557 15.96 4.54 34.31
CA ASP A 557 14.66 5.13 34.63
C ASP A 557 14.90 6.62 34.92
N VAL A 558 14.80 7.44 33.88
CA VAL A 558 15.03 8.90 33.94
C VAL A 558 14.03 9.64 34.83
N MET A 559 12.90 9.01 35.17
CA MET A 559 11.90 9.60 36.05
C MET A 559 12.17 9.27 37.52
N LYS A 560 12.72 8.07 37.79
CA LYS A 560 13.16 7.66 39.14
C LYS A 560 14.62 7.99 39.44
N LEU A 561 15.33 8.58 38.49
CA LEU A 561 16.72 8.99 38.62
C LEU A 561 17.64 7.83 39.06
N ASN A 562 17.47 6.67 38.44
CA ASN A 562 18.34 5.52 38.67
C ASN A 562 18.58 4.72 37.39
N ALA A 563 19.62 3.90 37.38
CA ALA A 563 19.84 2.92 36.34
C ALA A 563 20.27 1.57 36.91
N VAL A 564 19.84 0.50 36.27
CA VAL A 564 20.16 -0.88 36.67
C VAL A 564 20.91 -1.55 35.52
N SER A 565 22.03 -2.20 35.81
CA SER A 565 22.78 -2.95 34.79
C SER A 565 21.86 -3.96 34.12
N VAL A 566 22.00 -4.16 32.81
CA VAL A 566 21.24 -5.18 32.07
C VAL A 566 21.46 -6.58 32.68
N LYS A 567 22.60 -6.82 33.34
CA LYS A 567 22.90 -8.07 34.06
C LYS A 567 22.23 -8.16 35.44
N GLY A 568 21.55 -7.09 35.91
CA GLY A 568 20.83 -7.02 37.18
C GLY A 568 21.70 -6.96 38.45
N ASN A 569 23.02 -6.88 38.30
CA ASN A 569 23.99 -7.03 39.41
C ASN A 569 24.51 -5.70 39.98
N LYS A 570 24.23 -4.58 39.31
CA LYS A 570 24.67 -3.23 39.72
C LYS A 570 23.51 -2.26 39.55
N GLN A 571 23.36 -1.37 40.52
CA GLN A 571 22.45 -0.24 40.45
C GLN A 571 23.25 1.03 40.72
N LEU A 572 22.95 2.08 39.98
CA LEU A 572 23.56 3.38 40.13
C LEU A 572 22.50 4.47 40.19
N GLU A 573 22.82 5.52 40.94
CA GLU A 573 21.99 6.70 41.07
C GLU A 573 22.32 7.67 39.92
N LEU A 574 21.28 8.29 39.36
CA LEU A 574 21.42 9.36 38.39
C LEU A 574 21.10 10.68 39.07
N LEU A 575 21.80 11.75 38.71
CA LEU A 575 21.48 13.10 39.15
C LEU A 575 21.25 13.98 37.94
N ARG A 576 20.13 14.70 37.93
CA ARG A 576 19.88 15.77 36.98
C ARG A 576 20.12 17.10 37.68
N LYS A 577 21.19 17.79 37.32
CA LYS A 577 21.52 19.12 37.84
C LYS A 577 21.10 20.18 36.85
N GLU A 578 20.27 21.12 37.30
CA GLU A 578 20.04 22.35 36.54
C GLU A 578 21.26 23.25 36.72
N LEU A 579 21.93 23.52 35.62
CA LEU A 579 23.01 24.48 35.59
C LEU A 579 22.38 25.87 35.61
N LYS A 580 22.74 26.66 36.63
CA LYS A 580 22.50 28.10 36.56
C LYS A 580 23.22 28.58 35.32
N ALA A 581 22.46 29.18 34.40
CA ALA A 581 23.01 29.67 33.14
C ALA A 581 24.25 30.49 33.45
N ASP A 582 25.38 30.08 32.88
CA ASP A 582 26.58 30.92 32.85
C ASP A 582 26.14 32.30 32.32
N ASP A 583 26.56 33.37 33.01
CA ASP A 583 26.04 34.75 32.92
C ASP A 583 26.21 35.40 31.53
N ALA A 584 25.59 34.86 30.49
CA ALA A 584 25.01 35.72 29.47
C ALA A 584 23.78 36.35 30.12
N ALA A 585 24.00 37.43 30.88
CA ALA A 585 22.93 38.22 31.45
C ALA A 585 21.86 38.42 30.37
N LEU A 586 20.62 38.02 30.67
CA LEU A 586 19.51 38.34 29.79
C LEU A 586 19.53 39.86 29.59
N PRO A 587 19.21 40.36 28.38
CA PRO A 587 19.27 41.79 28.15
C PRO A 587 18.43 42.52 29.18
N SER A 588 19.00 43.54 29.82
CA SER A 588 18.40 44.22 30.97
C SER A 588 17.06 44.90 30.66
N HIS A 589 16.76 45.12 29.37
CA HIS A 589 15.51 45.69 28.88
C HIS A 589 14.40 44.65 28.66
N TRP A 590 14.66 43.35 28.92
CA TRP A 590 13.64 42.31 28.75
C TRP A 590 12.58 42.37 29.85
N ASP A 591 11.32 42.20 29.44
CA ASP A 591 10.20 42.03 30.35
C ASP A 591 10.19 40.65 31.01
N ASP A 592 9.53 40.53 32.16
CA ASP A 592 9.31 39.25 32.84
C ASP A 592 8.47 38.29 31.96
N MET A 593 9.08 37.18 31.58
CA MET A 593 8.49 36.14 30.74
C MET A 593 7.51 35.23 31.49
N LYS A 594 7.38 35.33 32.82
CA LYS A 594 6.46 34.53 33.65
C LYS A 594 6.57 33.01 33.46
N GLY A 595 7.76 32.52 33.14
CA GLY A 595 8.04 31.10 32.90
C GLY A 595 7.83 30.64 31.45
N ASP A 596 7.37 31.51 30.54
CA ASP A 596 7.34 31.19 29.11
C ASP A 596 8.77 31.08 28.56
N VAL A 597 8.99 30.22 27.55
CA VAL A 597 10.32 30.04 26.90
C VAL A 597 10.54 31.04 25.76
N ILE A 598 9.47 31.39 25.05
CA ILE A 598 9.42 32.37 23.97
C ILE A 598 8.18 33.24 24.13
N LYS A 599 8.33 34.56 23.98
CA LYS A 599 7.21 35.51 24.06
C LYS A 599 7.48 36.77 23.25
N LEU A 600 6.41 37.32 22.68
CA LEU A 600 6.40 38.60 21.98
C LEU A 600 5.88 39.68 22.95
N PHE A 601 6.60 40.80 23.02
CA PHE A 601 6.23 41.95 23.83
C PHE A 601 6.00 43.16 22.94
N PRO A 602 4.82 43.81 23.01
CA PRO A 602 4.57 45.02 22.22
C PRO A 602 5.55 46.13 22.59
N VAL A 603 6.20 46.72 21.58
CA VAL A 603 7.04 47.90 21.76
C VAL A 603 6.18 49.15 21.60
N ALA A 604 6.16 50.02 22.60
CA ALA A 604 5.31 51.21 22.59
C ALA A 604 5.73 52.20 21.49
N ALA A 605 4.76 52.64 20.69
CA ALA A 605 4.98 53.67 19.66
C ALA A 605 5.51 54.96 20.29
N GLY A 606 6.58 55.52 19.72
CA GLY A 606 7.26 56.72 20.23
C GLY A 606 8.28 56.46 21.35
N SER A 607 8.48 55.21 21.78
CA SER A 607 9.62 54.86 22.64
C SER A 607 10.95 54.95 21.87
N GLN A 608 12.07 55.03 22.60
CA GLN A 608 13.40 55.00 21.99
C GLN A 608 13.62 53.70 21.21
N GLU A 609 13.24 52.57 21.80
CA GLU A 609 13.34 51.24 21.17
C GLU A 609 12.56 51.17 19.85
N TYR A 610 11.33 51.71 19.82
CA TYR A 610 10.55 51.79 18.58
C TYR A 610 11.27 52.63 17.52
N THR A 611 11.79 53.79 17.92
CA THR A 611 12.48 54.74 17.04
C THR A 611 13.76 54.13 16.47
N ASP A 612 14.49 53.35 17.26
CA ASP A 612 15.71 52.66 16.83
C ASP A 612 15.40 51.60 15.76
N VAL A 613 14.36 50.78 15.97
CA VAL A 613 13.93 49.76 14.99
C VAL A 613 13.42 50.41 13.70
N GLU A 614 12.63 51.48 13.82
CA GLU A 614 12.16 52.24 12.67
C GLU A 614 13.32 52.87 11.88
N THR A 615 14.32 53.39 12.57
CA THR A 615 15.52 53.96 11.94
C THR A 615 16.31 52.91 11.18
N GLU A 616 16.52 51.74 11.79
CA GLU A 616 17.20 50.61 11.13
C GLU A 616 16.47 50.19 9.85
N LEU A 617 15.13 50.16 9.87
CA LEU A 617 14.31 49.83 8.70
C LEU A 617 14.41 50.90 7.61
N ARG A 618 14.40 52.18 7.98
CA ARG A 618 14.55 53.30 7.03
C ARG A 618 15.93 53.30 6.37
N ASN A 619 16.96 52.88 7.07
CA ASN A 619 18.33 52.78 6.53
C ASN A 619 18.45 51.76 5.38
N THR A 620 17.52 50.81 5.25
CA THR A 620 17.47 49.90 4.09
C THR A 620 16.84 50.54 2.85
N GLY A 621 16.41 51.80 2.93
CA GLY A 621 15.66 52.50 1.87
C GLY A 621 14.16 52.18 1.85
N LEU A 622 13.65 51.43 2.84
CA LEU A 622 12.22 51.13 2.97
C LEU A 622 11.53 52.18 3.84
N THR A 623 10.37 52.67 3.41
CA THR A 623 9.52 53.58 4.21
C THR A 623 8.09 53.03 4.36
N PRO A 624 7.91 51.86 4.99
CA PRO A 624 6.60 51.24 5.11
C PRO A 624 5.76 51.92 6.20
N ASN A 625 4.44 51.78 6.11
CA ASN A 625 3.55 52.20 7.19
C ASN A 625 3.54 51.10 8.28
N ILE A 626 4.29 51.33 9.37
CA ILE A 626 4.43 50.37 10.47
C ILE A 626 3.12 50.34 11.28
N ILE A 627 2.56 49.15 11.44
CA ILE A 627 1.36 48.88 12.25
C ILE A 627 1.78 48.55 13.69
N SER A 628 2.77 47.68 13.86
CA SER A 628 3.26 47.27 15.18
C SER A 628 4.70 46.79 15.12
N ILE A 629 5.39 46.93 16.26
CA ILE A 629 6.70 46.33 16.53
C ILE A 629 6.56 45.52 17.80
N GLU A 630 6.97 44.26 17.76
CA GLU A 630 6.97 43.36 18.90
C GLU A 630 8.40 42.85 19.15
N ARG A 631 8.90 43.04 20.37
CA ARG A 631 10.19 42.48 20.81
C ARG A 631 10.03 40.98 21.00
N VAL A 632 10.92 40.22 20.40
CA VAL A 632 11.00 38.76 20.56
C VAL A 632 11.93 38.45 21.72
N GLN A 633 11.41 37.80 22.76
CA GLN A 633 12.21 37.29 23.87
C GLN A 633 12.21 35.77 23.84
N ASN A 634 13.36 35.17 23.55
CA ASN A 634 13.57 33.73 23.59
C ASN A 634 14.85 33.42 24.37
N THR A 635 14.69 32.92 25.60
CA THR A 635 15.82 32.73 26.53
C THR A 635 16.79 31.66 26.05
N ILE A 636 16.31 30.57 25.47
CA ILE A 636 17.13 29.44 25.00
C ILE A 636 17.94 29.86 23.77
N LEU A 637 17.27 30.50 22.80
CA LEU A 637 17.92 30.95 21.57
C LEU A 637 18.92 32.06 21.85
N TRP A 638 18.60 33.02 22.73
CA TRP A 638 19.52 34.08 23.13
C TRP A 638 20.80 33.54 23.75
N LYS A 639 20.69 32.60 24.70
CA LYS A 639 21.86 31.99 25.33
C LYS A 639 22.71 31.20 24.34
N SER A 640 22.06 30.42 23.46
CA SER A 640 22.74 29.67 22.40
C SER A 640 23.48 30.59 21.43
N TYR A 641 22.82 31.68 21.03
CA TYR A 641 23.38 32.73 20.20
C TYR A 641 24.60 33.39 20.85
N GLN A 642 24.51 33.77 22.13
CA GLN A 642 25.62 34.38 22.87
C GLN A 642 26.82 33.42 23.03
N LEU A 643 26.56 32.12 23.27
CA LEU A 643 27.62 31.12 23.34
C LEU A 643 28.34 30.97 21.98
N LEU A 644 27.58 30.87 20.89
CA LEU A 644 28.17 30.78 19.54
C LEU A 644 28.93 32.05 19.19
N LYS A 645 28.43 33.22 19.58
CA LYS A 645 29.13 34.49 19.41
C LYS A 645 30.50 34.47 20.07
N LYS A 646 30.59 34.10 21.36
CA LYS A 646 31.87 33.95 22.08
C LYS A 646 32.83 33.00 21.36
N GLN A 647 32.32 31.88 20.84
CA GLN A 647 33.14 30.93 20.08
C GLN A 647 33.67 31.51 18.77
N LEU A 648 32.84 32.24 18.01
CA LEU A 648 33.26 32.90 16.78
C LEU A 648 34.26 34.03 17.03
N ASP A 649 34.11 34.76 18.13
CA ASP A 649 35.06 35.80 18.53
C ASP A 649 36.44 35.21 18.80
N VAL A 650 36.51 34.05 19.48
CA VAL A 650 37.77 33.30 19.68
C VAL A 650 38.30 32.73 18.36
N LYS A 651 37.44 32.09 17.56
CA LYS A 651 37.82 31.44 16.29
C LYS A 651 38.42 32.44 15.30
N ASN A 652 37.73 33.56 15.07
CA ASN A 652 38.05 34.49 13.99
C ASN A 652 38.99 35.63 14.46
N LYS A 653 39.26 35.76 15.76
CA LYS A 653 40.17 36.77 16.35
C LYS A 653 39.83 38.22 15.96
N HIS A 654 38.55 38.51 15.73
CA HIS A 654 38.10 39.85 15.42
C HIS A 654 37.99 40.69 16.70
N ASN A 655 38.80 41.74 16.83
CA ASN A 655 38.87 42.54 18.05
C ASN A 655 37.74 43.58 18.22
N ASN A 656 36.78 43.70 17.28
CA ASN A 656 35.79 44.79 17.23
C ASN A 656 34.37 44.33 16.82
N ASN A 657 33.88 43.18 17.32
CA ASN A 657 32.46 42.78 17.16
C ASN A 657 32.01 42.58 15.69
N ASN A 658 32.94 42.36 14.76
CA ASN A 658 32.71 42.30 13.31
C ASN A 658 32.05 40.99 12.84
N ASN A 659 31.82 40.06 13.77
CA ASN A 659 31.14 38.78 13.52
C ASN A 659 29.61 38.93 13.46
N GLU A 660 29.03 40.02 13.98
CA GLU A 660 27.59 40.23 14.11
C GLU A 660 27.08 41.35 13.17
N ARG A 661 25.93 41.15 12.55
CA ARG A 661 25.20 42.16 11.77
C ARG A 661 23.72 42.16 12.13
N LYS A 662 23.09 43.33 12.05
CA LYS A 662 21.62 43.44 12.04
C LYS A 662 21.13 43.25 10.60
N LEU A 663 20.26 42.27 10.40
CA LEU A 663 19.74 41.92 9.07
C LEU A 663 18.21 41.71 9.14
N PHE A 664 17.55 41.93 8.01
CA PHE A 664 16.11 41.74 7.87
C PHE A 664 15.78 40.41 7.20
N HIS A 665 14.75 39.74 7.69
CA HIS A 665 14.23 38.49 7.12
C HIS A 665 12.71 38.57 6.93
N SER A 666 12.26 38.59 5.68
CA SER A 666 10.84 38.54 5.32
C SER A 666 10.38 37.10 5.12
N SER A 667 9.21 36.76 5.66
CA SER A 667 8.58 35.45 5.51
C SER A 667 7.06 35.59 5.41
N GLY A 668 6.37 34.61 4.83
CA GLY A 668 4.90 34.63 4.73
C GLY A 668 4.24 34.44 6.11
N ALA A 669 3.04 35.02 6.31
CA ALA A 669 2.34 35.02 7.59
C ALA A 669 2.19 33.63 8.22
N TYR A 670 1.93 32.60 7.40
CA TYR A 670 1.85 31.20 7.84
C TYR A 670 3.15 30.68 8.49
N TYR A 671 4.31 31.03 7.94
CA TYR A 671 5.60 30.57 8.44
C TYR A 671 6.02 31.33 9.71
N ILE A 672 5.66 32.61 9.83
CA ILE A 672 5.94 33.42 11.03
C ILE A 672 5.19 32.88 12.26
N ASP A 673 3.93 32.51 12.09
CA ASP A 673 3.16 31.89 13.17
C ASP A 673 3.74 30.53 13.61
N LEU A 674 4.39 29.81 12.68
CA LEU A 674 5.07 28.55 12.97
C LEU A 674 6.43 28.78 13.66
N ILE A 675 7.21 29.78 13.22
CA ILE A 675 8.48 30.20 13.82
C ILE A 675 8.26 30.61 15.29
N ASN A 676 7.24 31.44 15.54
CA ASN A 676 6.90 31.93 16.88
C ASN A 676 6.38 30.82 17.82
N LYS A 677 5.82 29.73 17.28
CA LYS A 677 5.33 28.59 18.08
C LYS A 677 6.36 27.49 18.32
N ARG A 678 7.37 27.34 17.46
CA ARG A 678 8.29 26.18 17.46
C ARG A 678 9.76 26.51 17.71
N ALA A 679 10.12 27.78 17.91
CA ALA A 679 11.51 28.21 18.14
C ALA A 679 12.49 27.69 17.07
N SER A 680 12.07 27.68 15.80
CA SER A 680 12.89 27.26 14.65
C SER A 680 12.87 28.35 13.57
N THR A 681 14.02 28.62 12.95
CA THR A 681 14.23 29.67 11.93
C THR A 681 14.05 29.16 10.49
N ALA A 682 13.50 27.97 10.28
CA ALA A 682 13.36 27.41 8.94
C ALA A 682 12.22 28.07 8.15
N ALA A 683 12.55 29.13 7.39
CA ALA A 683 11.73 29.62 6.28
C ALA A 683 12.62 29.95 5.08
N THR A 684 12.09 29.66 3.88
CA THR A 684 12.74 29.91 2.59
C THR A 684 13.05 31.41 2.40
N PRO A 685 14.25 31.78 1.92
CA PRO A 685 14.56 33.16 1.60
C PRO A 685 13.67 33.64 0.44
N GLU A 686 12.69 34.48 0.71
CA GLU A 686 12.11 35.36 -0.31
C GLU A 686 12.94 36.65 -0.30
N HIS A 687 13.36 37.09 -1.48
CA HIS A 687 14.25 38.23 -1.69
C HIS A 687 13.74 39.49 -0.97
N MET A 688 14.65 40.38 -0.57
CA MET A 688 14.34 41.77 -0.24
C MET A 688 13.45 42.36 -1.34
N GLY A 689 12.16 42.47 -1.07
CA GLY A 689 11.15 42.79 -2.08
C GLY A 689 9.73 42.66 -1.58
N TYR A 690 9.26 41.48 -1.16
CA TYR A 690 7.83 41.31 -0.85
C TYR A 690 7.59 40.20 0.17
N ALA A 691 7.57 40.54 1.47
CA ALA A 691 6.77 39.76 2.41
C ALA A 691 5.35 39.67 1.83
N LYS A 692 4.84 38.45 1.60
CA LYS A 692 3.49 38.27 1.04
C LYS A 692 2.47 38.79 2.05
N PRO A 693 1.58 39.72 1.64
CA PRO A 693 0.54 40.20 2.53
C PRO A 693 -0.35 39.06 2.99
N ASP A 694 -0.78 39.10 4.25
CA ASP A 694 -1.82 38.21 4.77
C ASP A 694 -3.21 38.60 4.24
N THR A 695 -4.24 37.89 4.70
CA THR A 695 -5.64 38.16 4.32
C THR A 695 -6.13 39.56 4.71
N ARG A 696 -5.38 40.28 5.56
CA ARG A 696 -5.65 41.67 5.98
C ARG A 696 -4.73 42.67 5.28
N HIS A 697 -3.99 42.23 4.27
CA HIS A 697 -2.97 43.02 3.57
C HIS A 697 -1.77 43.43 4.45
N HIS A 698 -1.57 42.78 5.60
CA HIS A 698 -0.42 43.05 6.45
C HIS A 698 0.78 42.21 6.01
N LYS A 699 1.95 42.82 6.02
CA LYS A 699 3.24 42.19 5.81
C LYS A 699 3.98 42.12 7.13
N ARG A 700 4.84 41.11 7.27
CA ARG A 700 5.64 40.90 8.48
C ARG A 700 7.09 40.60 8.11
N MET A 701 8.01 41.14 8.88
CA MET A 701 9.44 40.85 8.75
C MET A 701 10.11 40.83 10.13
N TYR A 702 11.19 40.06 10.25
CA TYR A 702 12.04 40.11 11.43
C TYR A 702 13.22 41.06 11.21
N LEU A 703 13.57 41.82 12.24
CA LEU A 703 14.90 42.38 12.42
C LEU A 703 15.67 41.44 13.36
N ALA A 704 16.77 40.87 12.87
CA ALA A 704 17.55 39.86 13.57
C ALA A 704 19.01 40.26 13.75
N LYS A 705 19.61 39.85 14.87
CA LYS A 705 21.06 39.83 15.06
C LYS A 705 21.61 38.55 14.46
N VAL A 706 22.56 38.67 13.54
CA VAL A 706 23.07 37.55 12.75
C VAL A 706 24.59 37.46 12.86
N LEU A 707 25.09 36.32 13.32
CA LEU A 707 26.50 35.97 13.38
C LEU A 707 26.99 35.53 12.01
N VAL A 708 27.40 36.50 11.19
CA VAL A 708 27.91 36.26 9.83
C VAL A 708 29.35 35.73 9.84
N GLY A 709 30.13 36.04 10.88
CA GLY A 709 31.53 35.60 11.00
C GLY A 709 32.39 35.96 9.78
N ASP A 710 33.37 35.10 9.46
CA ASP A 710 34.08 35.19 8.19
C ASP A 710 33.21 34.62 7.07
N PHE A 711 33.08 35.35 5.97
CA PHE A 711 32.21 34.95 4.86
C PHE A 711 32.92 35.02 3.51
N THR A 712 32.32 34.35 2.53
CA THR A 712 32.76 34.34 1.13
C THR A 712 31.55 34.32 0.19
N THR A 713 31.76 34.44 -1.12
CA THR A 713 30.66 34.44 -2.09
C THR A 713 29.99 33.07 -2.15
N GLY A 714 28.65 33.05 -2.07
CA GLY A 714 27.84 31.85 -2.10
C GLY A 714 27.50 31.38 -3.53
N ARG A 715 27.02 30.13 -3.64
CA ARG A 715 26.40 29.59 -4.85
C ARG A 715 25.12 28.82 -4.51
N PRO A 716 24.13 28.75 -5.42
CA PRO A 716 22.90 27.99 -5.19
C PRO A 716 23.19 26.52 -4.85
N GLY A 717 22.37 25.94 -3.97
CA GLY A 717 22.46 24.52 -3.57
C GLY A 717 23.49 24.21 -2.48
N MET A 718 24.15 25.22 -1.91
CA MET A 718 25.06 25.02 -0.78
C MET A 718 24.30 24.68 0.50
N ILE A 719 24.73 23.61 1.16
CA ILE A 719 24.22 23.16 2.46
C ILE A 719 25.23 23.36 3.59
N ASN A 720 26.49 23.67 3.25
CA ASN A 720 27.57 23.99 4.18
C ASN A 720 28.39 25.15 3.61
N PRO A 721 29.04 25.96 4.48
CA PRO A 721 29.94 26.99 4.04
C PRO A 721 31.22 26.39 3.41
N PRO A 722 31.93 27.11 2.52
CA PRO A 722 33.14 26.62 1.87
C PRO A 722 34.30 26.44 2.87
N ILE A 723 35.27 25.62 2.48
CA ILE A 723 36.55 25.50 3.20
C ILE A 723 37.38 26.78 2.97
N LYS A 724 37.97 27.33 4.04
CA LYS A 724 38.82 28.53 3.99
C LYS A 724 40.20 28.26 3.38
N SER A 725 40.81 27.16 3.78
CA SER A 725 42.15 26.77 3.31
C SER A 725 42.20 25.30 2.92
N SER A 726 42.80 25.01 1.76
CA SER A 726 43.03 23.63 1.30
C SER A 726 43.97 22.83 2.21
N SER A 727 44.77 23.50 3.05
CA SER A 727 45.66 22.86 4.02
C SER A 727 44.97 22.39 5.30
N ASN A 728 43.76 22.88 5.60
CA ASN A 728 42.96 22.44 6.75
C ASN A 728 41.49 22.30 6.35
N THR A 729 41.09 21.08 6.00
CA THR A 729 39.75 20.75 5.53
C THR A 729 38.65 20.93 6.59
N THR A 730 39.02 21.16 7.86
CA THR A 730 38.08 21.41 8.96
C THR A 730 37.81 22.90 9.20
N ASP A 731 38.63 23.80 8.62
CA ASP A 731 38.45 25.24 8.75
C ASP A 731 37.50 25.77 7.66
N LEU A 732 36.24 25.94 8.02
CA LEU A 732 35.17 26.44 7.14
C LEU A 732 34.89 27.93 7.42
N TYR A 733 34.43 28.64 6.38
CA TYR A 733 33.76 29.93 6.53
C TYR A 733 32.52 29.78 7.43
N ASP A 734 32.04 30.90 7.99
CA ASP A 734 30.92 30.91 8.94
C ASP A 734 29.58 31.22 8.24
N SER A 735 29.63 31.99 7.15
CA SER A 735 28.48 32.26 6.28
C SER A 735 28.91 32.49 4.83
N VAL A 736 27.94 32.65 3.93
CA VAL A 736 28.19 33.14 2.57
C VAL A 736 27.35 34.36 2.26
N ALA A 737 27.83 35.19 1.33
CA ALA A 737 27.14 36.38 0.87
C ALA A 737 26.90 36.38 -0.64
N ASP A 738 26.01 37.25 -1.11
CA ASP A 738 25.82 37.56 -2.53
C ASP A 738 27.06 38.22 -3.15
N ASN A 739 27.78 39.02 -2.38
CA ASN A 739 28.98 39.73 -2.80
C ASN A 739 30.01 39.81 -1.65
N SER A 740 31.27 39.53 -1.93
CA SER A 740 32.34 39.53 -0.92
C SER A 740 32.83 40.94 -0.51
N THR A 741 32.62 41.97 -1.33
CA THR A 741 33.09 43.35 -1.06
C THR A 741 31.98 44.24 -0.50
N ASN A 742 30.77 44.15 -1.03
CA ASN A 742 29.61 44.89 -0.53
C ASN A 742 28.37 43.98 -0.42
N PRO A 743 28.32 43.12 0.62
CA PRO A 743 27.26 42.13 0.78
C PRO A 743 25.93 42.79 1.12
N THR A 744 24.87 42.42 0.38
CA THR A 744 23.49 42.82 0.68
C THR A 744 22.66 41.66 1.23
N ILE A 745 23.08 40.42 0.98
CA ILE A 745 22.40 39.21 1.43
C ILE A 745 23.44 38.28 2.06
N PHE A 746 23.09 37.72 3.21
CA PHE A 746 23.86 36.66 3.86
C PHE A 746 23.04 35.39 3.97
N VAL A 747 23.71 34.24 3.82
CA VAL A 747 23.16 32.92 4.08
C VAL A 747 24.00 32.28 5.17
N ILE A 748 23.35 32.02 6.31
CA ILE A 748 23.89 31.30 7.46
C ILE A 748 23.53 29.82 7.37
N PHE A 749 24.34 28.97 7.99
CA PHE A 749 24.20 27.51 7.92
C PHE A 749 23.85 26.89 9.27
N ASN A 750 23.54 27.71 10.26
CA ASN A 750 23.15 27.29 11.60
C ASN A 750 22.10 28.26 12.14
N ASP A 751 20.97 27.71 12.57
CA ASP A 751 19.81 28.46 13.07
C ASP A 751 20.16 29.35 14.28
N ILE A 752 21.08 28.89 15.14
CA ILE A 752 21.54 29.69 16.30
C ILE A 752 22.51 30.82 15.92
N GLN A 753 22.89 30.96 14.64
CA GLN A 753 23.60 32.16 14.15
C GLN A 753 22.66 33.36 14.05
N ALA A 754 21.33 33.19 14.05
CA ALA A 754 20.38 34.29 14.02
C ALA A 754 19.53 34.33 15.28
N TYR A 755 19.48 35.51 15.91
CA TYR A 755 18.52 35.83 16.95
C TYR A 755 17.50 36.84 16.39
N PRO A 756 16.25 36.44 16.10
CA PRO A 756 15.19 37.38 15.76
C PRO A 756 14.92 38.25 16.98
N GLU A 757 15.16 39.55 16.86
CA GLU A 757 15.07 40.49 17.97
C GLU A 757 13.72 41.24 17.97
N TYR A 758 13.22 41.57 16.79
CA TYR A 758 11.93 42.24 16.62
C TYR A 758 11.13 41.64 15.47
N LEU A 759 9.81 41.55 15.65
CA LEU A 759 8.83 41.30 14.61
C LEU A 759 8.13 42.62 14.25
N ILE A 760 8.23 43.02 12.99
CA ILE A 760 7.66 44.26 12.47
C ILE A 760 6.48 43.91 11.58
N THR A 761 5.31 44.46 11.86
CA THR A 761 4.11 44.36 11.02
C THR A 761 3.83 45.69 10.34
N PHE A 762 3.61 45.69 9.02
CA PHE A 762 3.47 46.89 8.20
C PHE A 762 2.62 46.64 6.94
N THR A 763 2.25 47.70 6.20
CA THR A 763 1.54 47.59 4.90
C THR A 763 2.41 48.03 3.72
#